data_AF-F0T9G6-F1
#
_entry.id   AF-F0T9G6-F1
#
_cell.length_a   1.000
_cell.length_b   1.000
_cell.length_c   1.000
_cell.angle_alpha   90.00
_cell.angle_beta   90.00
_cell.angle_gamma   90.00
#
_symmetry.space_group_name_H-M   'P 1'
#
loop_
_entity.id
_entity.type
_entity.pdbx_description
1 polymer ?
#
loop_
_entity_poly.entity_id
_entity_poly.type
_entity_poly.pdbx_seq_one_letter_code
_entity_poly.pdbx_strand_id
1 'polypeptide(L)'
;MAPKPKEFKADFWKTKDFKISIGDIISKEGIESTDESSVVMGPTQKPNVTDLRSWDMKLLERYPPFYSPFCDMCCLCTYGKCDLLNKRGACGIDAETQQARTILLACCIGSAAHSGHARHLVEYLIEKKGDDFPIDLGMDIDIEAPIMRTLIGKKPKVLGDLKEALDYLEEQMVHLLSACHTGQEGNSKDFESKALHAGLMDNLGKEVGDIAQIVALDLPKGDPEAPLVELGVGTIDREKPVILCIGHNVAPGAGIMDYLEDQELEDDLEVCGICCAAIDITRYNHNAKIVGPISKQLKFIRSGVADVIVVDEQCIRTDVLEEAKKNNAVVIATTDKMCLGLPDKTNEDADKIVSELINNQIDGALILNPDKVGEVATKVAMKTSGERSKVQVLPDMDEVVEFAKKCTECEWCVRVCPNSLPMMDAVVAAGEGDISKMEELYKNDVCYSCGRCEQECPRDIPIISMMAKVGEKDLENQKYNVRAGRGPVQDVEVRRVGAPIVLGDIPGVIAFVGCTNYPDGGEEVAKMAEEFLERNYIVVTTGCGAMTLGEYRDEEGNTLYERYSGSFDAKGLVNMGSCVSNAHIPGVAIKIANIFAKKPLEGNFEEIADYILNRVGACGVAWGAYSQKAAAIATGVNRWGIPVVVGPQASKYRRLFLGRTDKEDSWRINDLRKHTEVAGEPAPEHLLYAAETIGEATVMTAKLCIRPNDTSKGRQLKLNHYIDLNKKYFGTLPHDIYKFVRVEKDIPITYKRDVMQILEENNWKPREIPQEPSLMDMKGD
;
A
#
# COMPACT_ATOMS: atom_id res chain seq x y z
N MET A 1 47.86 -24.38 -31.69
CA MET A 1 47.17 -25.53 -32.31
C MET A 1 46.26 -26.15 -31.26
N ALA A 2 44.96 -25.83 -31.30
CA ALA A 2 43.96 -26.39 -30.41
C ALA A 2 43.44 -27.73 -30.99
N PRO A 3 43.11 -28.73 -30.16
CA PRO A 3 42.68 -30.05 -30.63
C PRO A 3 41.26 -29.98 -31.21
N LYS A 4 41.03 -30.70 -32.31
CA LYS A 4 39.69 -30.87 -32.91
C LYS A 4 38.76 -31.64 -31.95
N PRO A 5 37.47 -31.27 -31.83
CA PRO A 5 36.52 -32.04 -31.04
C PRO A 5 36.26 -33.42 -31.68
N LYS A 6 36.14 -34.44 -30.84
CA LYS A 6 35.72 -35.79 -31.24
C LYS A 6 34.24 -35.78 -31.66
N GLU A 7 33.92 -36.37 -32.80
CA GLU A 7 32.55 -36.71 -33.18
C GLU A 7 31.97 -37.70 -32.16
N PHE A 8 30.90 -37.31 -31.48
CA PHE A 8 30.05 -38.20 -30.71
C PHE A 8 29.00 -38.83 -31.64
N LYS A 9 29.06 -40.16 -31.80
CA LYS A 9 27.99 -40.96 -32.43
C LYS A 9 27.51 -41.99 -31.42
N ALA A 10 26.36 -41.71 -30.79
CA ALA A 10 25.53 -42.71 -30.14
C ALA A 10 24.06 -42.26 -30.17
N ASP A 11 23.17 -43.21 -30.48
CA ASP A 11 21.74 -43.02 -30.73
C ASP A 11 20.98 -42.47 -29.50
N PHE A 12 20.90 -41.14 -29.42
CA PHE A 12 20.18 -40.39 -28.38
C PHE A 12 18.64 -40.39 -28.56
N TRP A 13 18.13 -40.86 -29.70
CA TRP A 13 16.76 -40.57 -30.17
C TRP A 13 15.66 -41.56 -29.74
N LYS A 14 15.79 -42.27 -28.60
CA LYS A 14 14.81 -43.31 -28.19
C LYS A 14 14.22 -43.15 -26.78
N THR A 15 14.09 -41.94 -26.27
CA THR A 15 13.34 -41.64 -25.04
C THR A 15 12.09 -40.83 -25.37
N LYS A 16 10.92 -41.30 -24.92
CA LYS A 16 9.60 -40.67 -25.20
C LYS A 16 9.28 -39.46 -24.31
N ASP A 17 10.04 -39.22 -23.25
CA ASP A 17 9.79 -38.16 -22.27
C ASP A 17 11.05 -37.30 -22.03
N PHE A 18 11.59 -36.68 -23.08
CA PHE A 18 12.75 -35.80 -22.97
C PHE A 18 12.37 -34.36 -23.34
N LYS A 19 12.26 -33.48 -22.32
CA LYS A 19 12.15 -32.02 -22.49
C LYS A 19 13.56 -31.41 -22.41
N ILE A 20 14.02 -30.80 -23.50
CA ILE A 20 15.20 -29.94 -23.51
C ILE A 20 14.71 -28.50 -23.33
N SER A 21 15.10 -27.86 -22.23
CA SER A 21 15.10 -26.40 -22.13
C SER A 21 16.45 -25.91 -22.64
N ILE A 22 16.46 -25.24 -23.80
CA ILE A 22 17.62 -24.48 -24.27
C ILE A 22 17.37 -23.05 -23.79
N GLY A 23 18.25 -22.51 -22.95
CA GLY A 23 18.21 -21.08 -22.59
C GLY A 23 18.34 -20.17 -23.81
N ASP A 24 18.27 -18.86 -23.61
CA ASP A 24 18.19 -17.87 -24.69
C ASP A 24 19.22 -18.10 -25.81
N ILE A 25 18.71 -18.46 -26.99
CA ILE A 25 19.50 -18.44 -28.22
C ILE A 25 19.54 -16.99 -28.67
N ILE A 26 20.60 -16.28 -28.28
CA ILE A 26 20.89 -14.96 -28.83
C ILE A 26 21.29 -15.15 -30.30
N SER A 27 20.32 -15.06 -31.20
CA SER A 27 20.59 -14.99 -32.64
C SER A 27 21.31 -13.68 -32.94
N LYS A 28 22.49 -13.78 -33.56
CA LYS A 28 23.33 -12.65 -33.96
C LYS A 28 22.79 -11.84 -35.15
N GLU A 29 21.54 -12.08 -35.55
CA GLU A 29 20.88 -11.39 -36.65
C GLU A 29 19.53 -10.89 -36.12
N GLY A 30 19.47 -9.58 -35.90
CA GLY A 30 18.27 -8.89 -35.45
C GLY A 30 17.17 -9.00 -36.49
N ILE A 31 16.01 -9.50 -36.05
CA ILE A 31 14.76 -9.25 -36.75
C ILE A 31 14.38 -7.82 -36.39
N GLU A 32 14.72 -6.89 -37.28
CA GLU A 32 14.14 -5.55 -37.31
C GLU A 32 12.63 -5.70 -37.50
N SER A 33 11.89 -5.69 -36.39
CA SER A 33 10.48 -5.34 -36.42
C SER A 33 10.39 -3.82 -36.61
N THR A 34 9.63 -3.42 -37.63
CA THR A 34 9.63 -2.07 -38.22
C THR A 34 8.90 -1.00 -37.39
N ASP A 35 9.10 -0.96 -36.07
CA ASP A 35 8.63 0.16 -35.22
C ASP A 35 9.51 0.44 -33.97
N GLU A 36 10.61 -0.30 -33.74
CA GLU A 36 11.49 -0.12 -32.56
C GLU A 36 12.71 0.79 -32.80
N SER A 37 12.89 1.33 -34.02
CA SER A 37 14.12 2.03 -34.43
C SER A 37 14.24 3.49 -33.97
N SER A 38 13.40 3.99 -33.06
CA SER A 38 13.46 5.40 -32.61
C SER A 38 13.29 5.62 -31.09
N VAL A 39 13.36 4.58 -30.27
CA VAL A 39 13.22 4.75 -28.80
C VAL A 39 14.55 5.27 -28.23
N VAL A 40 14.54 6.53 -27.77
CA VAL A 40 15.71 7.16 -27.15
C VAL A 40 15.85 6.63 -25.73
N MET A 41 16.88 5.81 -25.49
CA MET A 41 17.21 5.31 -24.15
C MET A 41 17.80 6.45 -23.31
N GLY A 42 17.27 6.59 -22.10
CA GLY A 42 17.78 7.44 -21.04
C GLY A 42 19.09 6.91 -20.45
N PRO A 43 19.70 7.67 -19.53
CA PRO A 43 21.05 7.40 -19.05
C PRO A 43 21.15 6.24 -18.05
N THR A 44 20.05 5.80 -17.45
CA THR A 44 20.05 4.92 -16.26
C THR A 44 19.11 3.73 -16.42
N GLN A 45 19.42 2.87 -17.39
CA GLN A 45 18.77 1.55 -17.53
C GLN A 45 19.28 0.59 -16.43
N LYS A 46 18.34 -0.12 -15.79
CA LYS A 46 18.60 -1.08 -14.69
C LYS A 46 19.57 -0.50 -13.65
N PRO A 47 19.25 0.66 -13.04
CA PRO A 47 20.19 1.36 -12.18
C PRO A 47 20.61 0.48 -11.00
N ASN A 48 21.91 0.38 -10.74
CA ASN A 48 22.39 -0.21 -9.51
C ASN A 48 22.10 0.72 -8.32
N VAL A 49 22.26 0.17 -7.12
CA VAL A 49 22.06 0.86 -5.84
C VAL A 49 22.68 2.27 -5.78
N THR A 50 23.79 2.51 -6.48
CA THR A 50 24.51 3.80 -6.48
C THR A 50 24.24 4.70 -7.67
N ASP A 51 23.61 4.20 -8.75
CA ASP A 51 23.56 4.91 -10.03
C ASP A 51 22.63 6.14 -9.99
N LEU A 52 21.66 6.13 -9.08
CA LEU A 52 20.71 7.23 -8.84
C LEU A 52 21.05 8.04 -7.57
N ARG A 53 22.22 7.80 -6.98
CA ARG A 53 22.64 8.46 -5.73
C ARG A 53 22.75 9.98 -5.89
N SER A 54 23.11 10.47 -7.08
CA SER A 54 23.16 11.91 -7.40
C SER A 54 21.82 12.59 -7.14
N TRP A 55 20.75 12.02 -7.69
CA TRP A 55 19.38 12.47 -7.46
C TRP A 55 18.98 12.35 -5.99
N ASP A 56 19.27 11.20 -5.36
CA ASP A 56 18.92 10.99 -3.96
C ASP A 56 19.58 12.04 -3.06
N MET A 57 20.84 12.42 -3.30
CA MET A 57 21.52 13.44 -2.51
C MET A 57 20.90 14.84 -2.68
N LYS A 58 20.41 15.18 -3.88
CA LYS A 58 19.66 16.42 -4.12
C LYS A 58 18.35 16.44 -3.34
N LEU A 59 17.62 15.31 -3.32
CA LEU A 59 16.42 15.16 -2.50
C LEU A 59 16.75 15.27 -1.01
N LEU A 60 17.78 14.57 -0.52
CA LEU A 60 18.16 14.55 0.91
C LEU A 60 18.79 15.87 1.38
N GLU A 61 19.30 16.69 0.47
CA GLU A 61 19.75 18.06 0.79
C GLU A 61 18.56 18.99 1.00
N ARG A 62 17.56 18.94 0.09
CA ARG A 62 16.33 19.71 0.21
C ARG A 62 15.44 19.24 1.36
N TYR A 63 15.37 17.93 1.56
CA TYR A 63 14.53 17.24 2.54
C TYR A 63 15.40 16.39 3.48
N PRO A 64 16.15 17.02 4.40
CA PRO A 64 17.04 16.29 5.28
C PRO A 64 16.27 15.26 6.12
N PRO A 65 16.84 14.06 6.33
CA PRO A 65 16.22 13.07 7.19
C PRO A 65 16.19 13.58 8.63
N PHE A 66 15.03 13.47 9.26
CA PHE A 66 14.85 13.68 10.69
C PHE A 66 14.67 12.33 11.35
N TYR A 67 15.50 12.00 12.33
CA TYR A 67 15.45 10.72 13.02
C TYR A 67 14.83 10.84 14.42
N SER A 68 13.90 9.95 14.72
CA SER A 68 13.29 9.77 16.03
C SER A 68 13.50 8.32 16.50
N PRO A 69 14.55 8.03 17.28
CA PRO A 69 14.83 6.67 17.74
C PRO A 69 13.68 6.10 18.59
N PHE A 70 13.13 4.97 18.15
CA PHE A 70 12.20 4.19 18.97
C PHE A 70 12.93 3.36 20.04
N CYS A 71 14.22 3.09 19.83
CA CYS A 71 15.07 2.33 20.72
C CYS A 71 16.51 2.87 20.63
N ASP A 72 17.13 3.11 21.78
CA ASP A 72 18.51 3.61 21.89
C ASP A 72 19.57 2.50 21.81
N MET A 73 19.15 1.26 21.55
CA MET A 73 20.03 0.09 21.54
C MET A 73 20.19 -0.50 20.14
N CYS A 74 21.39 -0.97 19.81
CA CYS A 74 21.63 -1.86 18.68
C CYS A 74 21.89 -3.28 19.19
N CYS A 75 21.06 -4.23 18.75
CA CYS A 75 21.14 -5.65 19.10
C CYS A 75 21.42 -6.59 17.90
N LEU A 76 21.90 -6.06 16.77
CA LEU A 76 22.01 -6.84 15.52
C LEU A 76 23.11 -7.92 15.50
N CYS A 77 24.18 -7.79 16.28
CA CYS A 77 25.29 -8.74 16.27
C CYS A 77 25.75 -9.11 17.68
N THR A 78 26.64 -10.10 17.76
CA THR A 78 27.15 -10.67 19.01
C THR A 78 28.10 -9.75 19.80
N TYR A 79 28.56 -8.64 19.22
CA TYR A 79 29.22 -7.58 19.98
C TYR A 79 28.23 -6.74 20.81
N GLY A 80 26.95 -6.77 20.46
CA GLY A 80 25.89 -6.08 21.17
C GLY A 80 25.41 -6.81 22.43
N LYS A 81 24.42 -6.29 23.15
CA LYS A 81 23.67 -5.05 22.83
C LYS A 81 24.52 -3.79 23.07
N CYS A 82 24.57 -2.89 22.11
CA CYS A 82 25.26 -1.60 22.23
C CYS A 82 24.27 -0.49 22.56
N ASP A 83 24.58 0.32 23.57
CA ASP A 83 23.90 1.59 23.88
C ASP A 83 24.43 2.70 22.96
N LEU A 84 23.54 3.33 22.20
CA LEU A 84 23.86 4.36 21.21
C LEU A 84 23.55 5.78 21.70
N LEU A 85 23.02 5.96 22.91
CA LEU A 85 22.69 7.27 23.44
C LEU A 85 23.97 8.11 23.63
N ASN A 86 24.19 9.05 22.72
CA ASN A 86 25.42 9.87 22.63
C ASN A 86 26.71 9.04 22.52
N LYS A 87 26.63 7.83 21.96
CA LYS A 87 27.73 6.86 21.84
C LYS A 87 27.76 6.22 20.46
N ARG A 88 28.83 5.47 20.19
CA ARG A 88 28.92 4.54 19.05
C ARG A 88 28.82 3.11 19.54
N GLY A 89 28.23 2.24 18.72
CA GLY A 89 28.28 0.80 18.93
C GLY A 89 29.69 0.25 18.76
N ALA A 90 29.91 -1.01 19.14
CA ALA A 90 31.23 -1.64 19.09
C ALA A 90 31.85 -1.67 17.68
N CYS A 91 31.03 -1.68 16.63
CA CYS A 91 31.47 -1.60 15.23
C CYS A 91 31.67 -0.16 14.71
N GLY A 92 31.45 0.85 15.55
CA GLY A 92 31.59 2.27 15.19
C GLY A 92 30.32 2.96 14.70
N ILE A 93 29.20 2.25 14.49
CA ILE A 93 27.94 2.88 14.07
C ILE A 93 27.37 3.81 15.15
N ASP A 94 26.87 4.98 14.78
CA ASP A 94 26.16 5.90 15.68
C ASP A 94 24.63 5.72 15.62
N ALA A 95 23.92 6.43 16.50
CA ALA A 95 22.46 6.35 16.60
C ALA A 95 21.76 6.73 15.29
N GLU A 96 22.22 7.79 14.62
CA GLU A 96 21.65 8.29 13.37
C GLU A 96 21.76 7.24 12.26
N THR A 97 22.96 6.73 12.03
CA THR A 97 23.24 5.72 11.01
C THR A 97 22.51 4.42 11.32
N GLN A 98 22.34 4.06 12.60
CA GLN A 98 21.54 2.91 13.00
C GLN A 98 20.04 3.08 12.71
N GLN A 99 19.48 4.28 12.89
CA GLN A 99 18.09 4.52 12.52
C GLN A 99 17.93 4.33 11.00
N ALA A 100 18.78 4.98 10.20
CA ALA A 100 18.81 4.85 8.74
C ALA A 100 18.91 3.39 8.29
N ARG A 101 19.80 2.59 8.91
CA ARG A 101 19.90 1.14 8.68
C ARG A 101 18.60 0.39 9.00
N THR A 102 17.92 0.76 10.08
CA THR A 102 16.66 0.14 10.47
C THR A 102 15.54 0.46 9.46
N ILE A 103 15.55 1.65 8.88
CA ILE A 103 14.61 2.06 7.84
C ILE A 103 14.89 1.34 6.53
N LEU A 104 16.16 1.18 6.13
CA LEU A 104 16.53 0.34 5.00
C LEU A 104 16.04 -1.09 5.20
N LEU A 105 16.25 -1.68 6.39
CA LEU A 105 15.70 -3.01 6.71
C LEU A 105 14.18 -3.07 6.57
N ALA A 106 13.45 -2.06 7.07
CA ALA A 106 12.00 -2.00 6.90
C ALA A 106 11.60 -1.91 5.41
N CYS A 107 12.29 -1.08 4.62
CA CYS A 107 12.03 -0.98 3.17
C CYS A 107 12.37 -2.29 2.44
N CYS A 108 13.46 -2.98 2.83
CA CYS A 108 13.80 -4.28 2.27
C CYS A 108 12.75 -5.33 2.60
N ILE A 109 12.23 -5.38 3.83
CA ILE A 109 11.15 -6.31 4.20
C ILE A 109 9.87 -6.01 3.39
N GLY A 110 9.50 -4.73 3.26
CA GLY A 110 8.33 -4.32 2.48
C GLY A 110 8.45 -4.67 1.00
N SER A 111 9.59 -4.32 0.39
CA SER A 111 9.88 -4.61 -1.01
C SER A 111 9.98 -6.12 -1.28
N ALA A 112 10.60 -6.89 -0.38
CA ALA A 112 10.65 -8.35 -0.46
C ALA A 112 9.25 -8.99 -0.40
N ALA A 113 8.34 -8.41 0.39
CA ALA A 113 6.97 -8.90 0.45
C ALA A 113 6.23 -8.71 -0.89
N HIS A 114 6.28 -7.52 -1.49
CA HIS A 114 5.62 -7.30 -2.79
C HIS A 114 6.30 -8.07 -3.92
N SER A 115 7.64 -8.13 -3.94
CA SER A 115 8.38 -8.87 -4.96
C SER A 115 8.21 -10.38 -4.86
N GLY A 116 8.26 -10.95 -3.66
CA GLY A 116 8.00 -12.38 -3.45
C GLY A 116 6.57 -12.79 -3.82
N HIS A 117 5.60 -11.90 -3.57
CA HIS A 117 4.23 -12.08 -4.06
C HIS A 117 4.17 -12.01 -5.60
N ALA A 118 4.77 -10.98 -6.21
CA ALA A 118 4.77 -10.80 -7.66
C ALA A 118 5.46 -11.96 -8.39
N ARG A 119 6.59 -12.46 -7.87
CA ARG A 119 7.30 -13.62 -8.40
C ARG A 119 6.42 -14.86 -8.41
N HIS A 120 5.83 -15.19 -7.26
CA HIS A 120 4.97 -16.37 -7.15
C HIS A 120 3.76 -16.27 -8.10
N LEU A 121 3.14 -15.10 -8.18
CA LEU A 121 1.99 -14.86 -9.03
C LEU A 121 2.34 -14.93 -10.53
N VAL A 122 3.43 -14.29 -10.96
CA VAL A 122 3.89 -14.34 -12.36
C VAL A 122 4.22 -15.78 -12.78
N GLU A 123 4.90 -16.55 -11.93
CA GLU A 123 5.21 -17.96 -12.22
C GLU A 123 3.95 -18.82 -12.32
N TYR A 124 3.03 -18.69 -11.36
CA TYR A 124 1.74 -19.39 -11.39
C TYR A 124 0.93 -19.05 -12.65
N LEU A 125 0.87 -17.77 -13.03
CA LEU A 125 0.12 -17.33 -14.21
C LEU A 125 0.78 -17.79 -15.52
N ILE A 126 2.11 -17.81 -15.59
CA ILE A 126 2.84 -18.37 -16.73
C ILE A 126 2.62 -19.88 -16.84
N GLU A 127 2.58 -20.60 -15.72
CA GLU A 127 2.23 -22.03 -15.72
C GLU A 127 0.79 -22.25 -16.22
N LYS A 128 -0.17 -21.41 -15.80
CA LYS A 128 -1.60 -21.53 -16.17
C LYS A 128 -1.90 -21.05 -17.60
N LYS A 129 -1.25 -19.99 -18.09
CA LYS A 129 -1.60 -19.30 -19.34
C LYS A 129 -0.54 -19.37 -20.44
N GLY A 130 0.69 -19.72 -20.11
CA GLY A 130 1.84 -19.69 -21.02
C GLY A 130 2.69 -18.43 -20.87
N ASP A 131 3.97 -18.56 -21.19
CA ASP A 131 4.97 -17.47 -21.13
C ASP A 131 4.72 -16.39 -22.19
N ASP A 132 4.13 -16.78 -23.33
CA ASP A 132 3.78 -15.94 -24.46
C ASP A 132 2.39 -15.29 -24.34
N PHE A 133 1.71 -15.44 -23.20
CA PHE A 133 0.42 -14.81 -22.96
C PHE A 133 0.54 -13.28 -23.02
N PRO A 134 -0.28 -12.58 -23.82
CA PRO A 134 -0.09 -11.16 -24.11
C PRO A 134 -0.40 -10.25 -22.92
N ILE A 135 0.39 -9.18 -22.77
CA ILE A 135 0.05 -8.04 -21.91
C ILE A 135 -0.92 -7.14 -22.68
N ASP A 136 -2.22 -7.34 -22.48
CA ASP A 136 -3.28 -6.55 -23.11
C ASP A 136 -4.17 -5.87 -22.06
N LEU A 137 -3.95 -4.57 -21.89
CA LEU A 137 -4.71 -3.67 -21.01
C LEU A 137 -5.85 -2.92 -21.73
N GLY A 138 -6.18 -3.31 -22.96
CA GLY A 138 -7.20 -2.66 -23.78
C GLY A 138 -6.69 -1.45 -24.57
N MET A 139 -7.60 -0.79 -25.28
CA MET A 139 -7.27 0.27 -26.26
C MET A 139 -6.96 1.64 -25.64
N ASP A 140 -7.34 1.86 -24.37
CA ASP A 140 -7.21 3.15 -23.71
C ASP A 140 -5.91 3.28 -22.90
N ILE A 141 -5.03 2.27 -22.93
CA ILE A 141 -3.80 2.17 -22.14
C ILE A 141 -2.63 1.79 -23.06
N ASP A 142 -1.94 2.80 -23.63
CA ASP A 142 -0.77 2.61 -24.50
C ASP A 142 0.55 2.53 -23.70
N ILE A 143 0.54 3.09 -22.47
CA ILE A 143 1.64 3.03 -21.51
C ILE A 143 1.27 2.02 -20.41
N GLU A 144 1.65 0.78 -20.63
CA GLU A 144 1.20 -0.37 -19.81
C GLU A 144 1.92 -0.44 -18.47
N ALA A 145 3.26 -0.34 -18.51
CA ALA A 145 4.15 -0.48 -17.37
C ALA A 145 5.09 0.73 -17.25
N PRO A 146 4.57 1.92 -16.85
CA PRO A 146 5.36 3.15 -16.79
C PRO A 146 6.62 3.04 -15.91
N ILE A 147 6.59 2.33 -14.79
CA ILE A 147 7.75 2.15 -13.91
C ILE A 147 8.77 1.22 -14.57
N MET A 148 8.35 0.05 -15.06
CA MET A 148 9.20 -0.90 -15.76
C MET A 148 9.86 -0.25 -16.98
N ARG A 149 9.12 0.52 -17.78
CA ARG A 149 9.71 1.26 -18.90
C ARG A 149 10.75 2.25 -18.41
N THR A 150 10.45 2.98 -17.34
CA THR A 150 11.37 3.98 -16.78
C THR A 150 12.67 3.37 -16.22
N LEU A 151 12.62 2.16 -15.68
CA LEU A 151 13.76 1.51 -15.04
C LEU A 151 14.48 0.52 -15.95
N ILE A 152 13.73 -0.37 -16.59
CA ILE A 152 14.26 -1.45 -17.44
C ILE A 152 14.47 -0.95 -18.87
N GLY A 153 13.81 0.13 -19.30
CA GLY A 153 13.92 0.64 -20.68
C GLY A 153 13.18 -0.21 -21.71
N LYS A 154 12.30 -1.12 -21.26
CA LYS A 154 11.60 -2.09 -22.11
C LYS A 154 10.10 -2.02 -21.87
N LYS A 155 9.32 -2.02 -22.95
CA LYS A 155 7.87 -2.23 -22.92
C LYS A 155 7.59 -3.74 -22.84
N PRO A 156 6.85 -4.23 -21.83
CA PRO A 156 6.46 -5.64 -21.78
C PRO A 156 5.39 -5.93 -22.82
N LYS A 157 5.49 -7.07 -23.52
CA LYS A 157 4.53 -7.54 -24.53
C LYS A 157 3.85 -8.83 -24.12
N VAL A 158 4.54 -9.69 -23.38
CA VAL A 158 4.01 -10.97 -22.87
C VAL A 158 4.36 -11.17 -21.39
N LEU A 159 3.69 -12.10 -20.71
CA LEU A 159 3.97 -12.42 -19.29
C LEU A 159 5.45 -12.76 -19.05
N GLY A 160 6.10 -13.46 -19.98
CA GLY A 160 7.53 -13.80 -19.90
C GLY A 160 8.45 -12.58 -19.80
N ASP A 161 8.08 -11.43 -20.39
CA ASP A 161 8.88 -10.20 -20.31
C ASP A 161 8.99 -9.66 -18.88
N LEU A 162 8.00 -9.97 -18.03
CA LEU A 162 7.95 -9.51 -16.65
C LEU A 162 9.04 -10.16 -15.77
N LYS A 163 9.53 -11.35 -16.15
CA LYS A 163 10.62 -12.04 -15.44
C LYS A 163 11.89 -11.20 -15.40
N GLU A 164 12.20 -10.46 -16.47
CA GLU A 164 13.39 -9.62 -16.54
C GLU A 164 13.39 -8.52 -15.45
N ALA A 165 12.22 -7.94 -15.17
CA ALA A 165 12.07 -6.96 -14.10
C ALA A 165 12.20 -7.59 -12.71
N LEU A 166 11.65 -8.80 -12.53
CA LEU A 166 11.73 -9.56 -11.28
C LEU A 166 13.17 -10.02 -10.99
N ASP A 167 13.89 -10.52 -12.00
CA ASP A 167 15.29 -10.95 -11.85
C ASP A 167 16.17 -9.76 -11.44
N TYR A 168 15.99 -8.62 -12.11
CA TYR A 168 16.71 -7.39 -11.78
C TYR A 168 16.40 -6.91 -10.36
N LEU A 169 15.12 -6.83 -9.97
CA LEU A 169 14.81 -6.34 -8.63
C LEU A 169 15.31 -7.31 -7.55
N GLU A 170 15.30 -8.63 -7.78
CA GLU A 170 15.79 -9.62 -6.82
C GLU A 170 17.29 -9.48 -6.61
N GLU A 171 18.05 -9.24 -7.68
CA GLU A 171 19.48 -8.91 -7.61
C GLU A 171 19.72 -7.66 -6.76
N GLN A 172 18.99 -6.57 -7.03
CA GLN A 172 19.12 -5.32 -6.26
C GLN A 172 18.77 -5.52 -4.78
N MET A 173 17.73 -6.31 -4.49
CA MET A 173 17.30 -6.60 -3.13
C MET A 173 18.36 -7.35 -2.32
N VAL A 174 19.10 -8.27 -2.93
CA VAL A 174 20.23 -8.96 -2.29
C VAL A 174 21.33 -7.97 -1.90
N HIS A 175 21.69 -7.05 -2.79
CA HIS A 175 22.68 -6.01 -2.48
C HIS A 175 22.24 -5.09 -1.35
N LEU A 176 20.97 -4.67 -1.33
CA LEU A 176 20.41 -3.81 -0.30
C LEU A 176 20.38 -4.49 1.07
N LEU A 177 19.92 -5.75 1.15
CA LEU A 177 19.93 -6.50 2.40
C LEU A 177 21.35 -6.77 2.90
N SER A 178 22.29 -7.07 1.99
CA SER A 178 23.71 -7.22 2.33
C SER A 178 24.31 -5.95 2.93
N ALA A 179 23.90 -4.77 2.47
CA ALA A 179 24.34 -3.48 3.02
C ALA A 179 23.87 -3.25 4.48
N CYS A 180 22.85 -3.97 4.95
CA CYS A 180 22.41 -3.94 6.35
C CYS A 180 23.29 -4.77 7.30
N HIS A 181 24.19 -5.61 6.77
CA HIS A 181 25.10 -6.41 7.60
C HIS A 181 25.97 -5.52 8.50
N THR A 182 26.41 -6.06 9.63
CA THR A 182 27.31 -5.35 10.56
C THR A 182 28.62 -5.01 9.85
N GLY A 183 29.07 -3.75 9.96
CA GLY A 183 30.33 -3.27 9.39
C GLY A 183 30.30 -2.90 7.89
N GLN A 184 29.11 -2.58 7.35
CA GLN A 184 28.93 -2.16 5.95
C GLN A 184 28.89 -0.63 5.83
N GLU A 185 27.72 -0.06 5.50
CA GLU A 185 27.54 1.39 5.33
C GLU A 185 27.73 2.14 6.66
N GLY A 186 28.44 3.27 6.60
CA GLY A 186 28.81 4.09 7.75
C GLY A 186 28.20 5.49 7.72
N ASN A 187 27.47 5.86 6.67
CA ASN A 187 26.82 7.15 6.51
C ASN A 187 25.28 7.01 6.47
N SER A 188 24.58 7.84 7.25
CA SER A 188 23.12 7.83 7.34
C SER A 188 22.44 8.19 6.01
N LYS A 189 22.91 9.21 5.28
CA LYS A 189 22.36 9.60 3.97
C LYS A 189 22.55 8.53 2.91
N ASP A 190 23.67 7.81 2.96
CA ASP A 190 23.90 6.68 2.06
C ASP A 190 23.00 5.47 2.37
N PHE A 191 22.60 5.28 3.63
CA PHE A 191 21.51 4.35 3.98
C PHE A 191 20.16 4.85 3.46
N GLU A 192 19.88 6.15 3.54
CA GLU A 192 18.63 6.71 3.01
C GLU A 192 18.54 6.61 1.48
N SER A 193 19.62 6.85 0.74
CA SER A 193 19.67 6.59 -0.71
C SER A 193 19.40 5.11 -1.04
N LYS A 194 19.94 4.19 -0.23
CA LYS A 194 19.62 2.75 -0.35
C LYS A 194 18.15 2.47 -0.02
N ALA A 195 17.56 3.13 0.96
CA ALA A 195 16.15 2.97 1.31
C ALA A 195 15.23 3.49 0.20
N LEU A 196 15.58 4.64 -0.41
CA LEU A 196 14.94 5.16 -1.63
C LEU A 196 15.04 4.14 -2.77
N HIS A 197 16.18 3.48 -2.95
CA HIS A 197 16.34 2.40 -3.93
C HIS A 197 15.48 1.17 -3.63
N ALA A 198 15.43 0.73 -2.38
CA ALA A 198 14.55 -0.36 -1.95
C ALA A 198 13.06 -0.04 -2.23
N GLY A 199 12.63 1.20 -1.96
CA GLY A 199 11.28 1.69 -2.27
C GLY A 199 11.01 1.80 -3.77
N LEU A 200 12.02 2.06 -4.60
CA LEU A 200 11.88 2.02 -6.05
C LEU A 200 11.68 0.58 -6.57
N MET A 201 12.45 -0.38 -6.04
CA MET A 201 12.25 -1.81 -6.35
C MET A 201 10.88 -2.30 -5.91
N ASP A 202 10.37 -1.80 -4.78
CA ASP A 202 9.00 -2.04 -4.31
C ASP A 202 7.96 -1.58 -5.33
N ASN A 203 8.16 -0.39 -5.93
CA ASN A 203 7.26 0.11 -6.97
C ASN A 203 7.28 -0.78 -8.23
N LEU A 204 8.46 -1.24 -8.65
CA LEU A 204 8.61 -2.15 -9.80
C LEU A 204 7.93 -3.50 -9.56
N GLY A 205 8.19 -4.14 -8.41
CA GLY A 205 7.60 -5.45 -8.08
C GLY A 205 6.08 -5.40 -8.01
N LYS A 206 5.53 -4.33 -7.42
CA LYS A 206 4.08 -4.08 -7.40
C LYS A 206 3.47 -3.89 -8.78
N GLU A 207 4.12 -3.12 -9.65
CA GLU A 207 3.63 -2.87 -11.02
C GLU A 207 3.54 -4.18 -11.81
N VAL A 208 4.64 -4.93 -11.78
CA VAL A 208 4.75 -6.22 -12.47
C VAL A 208 3.70 -7.22 -11.95
N GLY A 209 3.57 -7.35 -10.63
CA GLY A 209 2.61 -8.25 -10.02
C GLY A 209 1.16 -7.91 -10.38
N ASP A 210 0.77 -6.63 -10.27
CA ASP A 210 -0.61 -6.23 -10.55
C ASP A 210 -0.95 -6.29 -12.06
N ILE A 211 -0.02 -5.92 -12.95
CA ILE A 211 -0.22 -6.09 -14.40
C ILE A 211 -0.43 -7.55 -14.75
N ALA A 212 0.39 -8.46 -14.20
CA ALA A 212 0.28 -9.89 -14.49
C ALA A 212 -1.11 -10.44 -14.14
N GLN A 213 -1.61 -10.15 -12.93
CA GLN A 213 -2.95 -10.61 -12.55
C GLN A 213 -4.06 -9.92 -13.35
N ILE A 214 -3.94 -8.62 -13.64
CA ILE A 214 -4.94 -7.92 -14.45
C ILE A 214 -5.14 -8.60 -15.80
N VAL A 215 -4.05 -8.88 -16.51
CA VAL A 215 -4.17 -9.42 -17.87
C VAL A 215 -4.51 -10.91 -17.87
N ALA A 216 -3.93 -11.69 -16.96
CA ALA A 216 -4.06 -13.14 -16.98
C ALA A 216 -5.37 -13.65 -16.34
N LEU A 217 -5.94 -12.88 -15.40
CA LEU A 217 -7.20 -13.18 -14.72
C LEU A 217 -8.36 -12.28 -15.18
N ASP A 218 -8.14 -11.49 -16.23
CA ASP A 218 -9.13 -10.57 -16.82
C ASP A 218 -9.78 -9.62 -15.80
N LEU A 219 -8.96 -9.10 -14.87
CA LEU A 219 -9.43 -8.11 -13.90
C LEU A 219 -9.72 -6.75 -14.59
N PRO A 220 -10.44 -5.81 -13.95
CA PRO A 220 -10.72 -4.50 -14.52
C PRO A 220 -9.47 -3.77 -15.04
N LYS A 221 -9.57 -3.25 -16.27
CA LYS A 221 -8.48 -2.62 -17.04
C LYS A 221 -8.64 -1.11 -17.11
N GLY A 222 -8.51 -0.46 -15.97
CA GLY A 222 -8.79 0.96 -15.83
C GLY A 222 -10.26 1.30 -16.03
N ASP A 223 -11.19 0.50 -15.53
CA ASP A 223 -12.63 0.74 -15.72
C ASP A 223 -13.16 1.79 -14.71
N PRO A 224 -13.58 3.00 -15.13
CA PRO A 224 -14.16 3.99 -14.22
C PRO A 224 -15.49 3.53 -13.61
N GLU A 225 -16.19 2.60 -14.26
CA GLU A 225 -17.47 2.03 -13.84
C GLU A 225 -17.32 0.60 -13.31
N ALA A 226 -16.10 0.23 -12.86
CA ALA A 226 -15.88 -1.02 -12.13
C ALA A 226 -16.97 -1.19 -11.05
N PRO A 227 -17.52 -2.40 -10.90
CA PRO A 227 -18.76 -2.59 -10.14
C PRO A 227 -18.57 -2.28 -8.65
N LEU A 228 -19.67 -1.91 -8.01
CA LEU A 228 -19.73 -1.87 -6.56
C LEU A 228 -19.84 -3.30 -6.03
N VAL A 229 -18.98 -3.64 -5.08
CA VAL A 229 -18.95 -4.94 -4.40
C VAL A 229 -19.31 -4.78 -2.93
N GLU A 230 -19.94 -5.80 -2.38
CA GLU A 230 -20.42 -5.80 -1.00
C GLU A 230 -19.26 -5.80 0.00
N LEU A 231 -19.37 -4.91 1.00
CA LEU A 231 -18.38 -4.68 2.04
C LEU A 231 -19.04 -4.71 3.43
N GLY A 232 -18.36 -5.35 4.38
CA GLY A 232 -18.72 -5.38 5.78
C GLY A 232 -19.33 -6.72 6.19
N VAL A 233 -19.15 -7.04 7.47
CA VAL A 233 -19.54 -8.33 8.07
C VAL A 233 -21.05 -8.60 7.95
N GLY A 234 -21.87 -7.56 7.88
CA GLY A 234 -23.32 -7.70 7.74
C GLY A 234 -23.76 -8.23 6.38
N THR A 235 -22.91 -8.16 5.36
CA THR A 235 -23.22 -8.63 4.00
C THR A 235 -23.14 -10.15 3.86
N ILE A 236 -22.51 -10.83 4.81
CA ILE A 236 -22.25 -12.28 4.76
C ILE A 236 -23.47 -13.03 5.30
N ASP A 237 -24.02 -13.94 4.50
CA ASP A 237 -25.09 -14.85 4.95
C ASP A 237 -24.50 -15.95 5.84
N ARG A 238 -24.80 -15.87 7.14
CA ARG A 238 -24.25 -16.78 8.15
C ARG A 238 -24.97 -18.13 8.22
N GLU A 239 -26.10 -18.26 7.54
CA GLU A 239 -26.84 -19.53 7.45
C GLU A 239 -26.22 -20.45 6.40
N LYS A 240 -25.40 -19.91 5.49
CA LYS A 240 -24.63 -20.67 4.51
C LYS A 240 -23.24 -21.04 5.06
N PRO A 241 -22.61 -22.11 4.56
CA PRO A 241 -21.20 -22.37 4.81
C PRO A 241 -20.32 -21.20 4.36
N VAL A 242 -19.37 -20.79 5.21
CA VAL A 242 -18.53 -19.60 4.94
C VAL A 242 -17.05 -19.97 4.79
N ILE A 243 -16.46 -19.62 3.66
CA ILE A 243 -15.01 -19.69 3.42
C ILE A 243 -14.42 -18.28 3.55
N LEU A 244 -13.50 -18.12 4.50
CA LEU A 244 -12.78 -16.87 4.73
C LEU A 244 -11.37 -16.94 4.14
N CYS A 245 -11.07 -16.09 3.17
CA CYS A 245 -9.72 -15.90 2.64
C CYS A 245 -9.01 -14.73 3.35
N ILE A 246 -7.80 -14.93 3.86
CA ILE A 246 -7.03 -13.86 4.50
C ILE A 246 -5.62 -13.74 3.94
N GLY A 247 -5.36 -12.56 3.37
CA GLY A 247 -4.03 -12.03 3.10
C GLY A 247 -3.92 -11.29 1.76
N HIS A 248 -3.17 -11.78 0.77
CA HIS A 248 -2.74 -10.97 -0.41
C HIS A 248 -2.77 -11.63 -1.79
N ASN A 249 -2.46 -12.92 -1.92
CA ASN A 249 -2.41 -13.61 -3.20
C ASN A 249 -3.82 -14.00 -3.64
N VAL A 250 -4.23 -13.55 -4.82
CA VAL A 250 -5.53 -13.88 -5.39
C VAL A 250 -5.65 -15.35 -5.77
N ALA A 251 -4.55 -16.04 -6.08
CA ALA A 251 -4.59 -17.37 -6.68
C ALA A 251 -5.41 -18.41 -5.89
N PRO A 252 -5.24 -18.58 -4.55
CA PRO A 252 -6.08 -19.51 -3.78
C PRO A 252 -7.56 -19.12 -3.79
N GLY A 253 -7.86 -17.82 -3.71
CA GLY A 253 -9.23 -17.31 -3.78
C GLY A 253 -9.88 -17.54 -5.14
N ALA A 254 -9.14 -17.28 -6.23
CA ALA A 254 -9.58 -17.56 -7.59
C ALA A 254 -9.83 -19.07 -7.79
N GLY A 255 -8.96 -19.94 -7.26
CA GLY A 255 -9.16 -21.40 -7.32
C GLY A 255 -10.42 -21.86 -6.57
N ILE A 256 -10.81 -21.19 -5.48
CA ILE A 256 -12.09 -21.44 -4.79
C ILE A 256 -13.26 -21.00 -5.69
N MET A 257 -13.20 -19.81 -6.28
CA MET A 257 -14.27 -19.32 -7.16
C MET A 257 -14.44 -20.21 -8.40
N ASP A 258 -13.33 -20.58 -9.06
CA ASP A 258 -13.32 -21.48 -10.22
C ASP A 258 -14.00 -22.82 -9.87
N TYR A 259 -13.66 -23.41 -8.72
CA TYR A 259 -14.25 -24.67 -8.27
C TYR A 259 -15.76 -24.55 -7.97
N LEU A 260 -16.20 -23.43 -7.40
CA LEU A 260 -17.63 -23.20 -7.13
C LEU A 260 -18.43 -23.06 -8.42
N GLU A 261 -17.91 -22.32 -9.41
CA GLU A 261 -18.52 -22.17 -10.73
C GLU A 261 -18.60 -23.52 -11.45
N ASP A 262 -17.48 -24.26 -11.50
CA ASP A 262 -17.39 -25.57 -12.14
C ASP A 262 -18.32 -26.63 -11.53
N GLN A 263 -18.70 -26.47 -10.26
CA GLN A 263 -19.60 -27.37 -9.54
C GLN A 263 -21.03 -26.83 -9.39
N GLU A 264 -21.34 -25.64 -9.93
CA GLU A 264 -22.63 -24.96 -9.78
C GLU A 264 -23.02 -24.72 -8.30
N LEU A 265 -22.05 -24.39 -7.44
CA LEU A 265 -22.22 -24.21 -5.98
C LEU A 265 -22.15 -22.74 -5.52
N GLU A 266 -22.16 -21.78 -6.44
CA GLU A 266 -21.96 -20.35 -6.15
C GLU A 266 -23.02 -19.78 -5.18
N ASP A 267 -24.26 -20.26 -5.28
CA ASP A 267 -25.37 -19.83 -4.41
C ASP A 267 -25.41 -20.59 -3.07
N ASP A 268 -24.65 -21.68 -2.93
CA ASP A 268 -24.70 -22.57 -1.77
C ASP A 268 -23.72 -22.19 -0.65
N LEU A 269 -22.67 -21.41 -0.96
CA LEU A 269 -21.64 -20.98 -0.01
C LEU A 269 -21.36 -19.48 -0.08
N GLU A 270 -20.78 -18.95 0.99
CA GLU A 270 -20.25 -17.59 1.03
C GLU A 270 -18.72 -17.61 0.96
N VAL A 271 -18.14 -16.92 -0.02
CA VAL A 271 -16.70 -16.65 -0.06
C VAL A 271 -16.46 -15.20 0.30
N CYS A 272 -15.72 -14.98 1.38
CA CYS A 272 -15.40 -13.64 1.84
C CYS A 272 -13.92 -13.46 2.15
N GLY A 273 -13.45 -12.22 2.11
CA GLY A 273 -12.03 -11.91 2.27
C GLY A 273 -11.73 -10.84 3.31
N ILE A 274 -10.53 -10.92 3.89
CA ILE A 274 -9.90 -9.86 4.69
C ILE A 274 -8.56 -9.46 4.05
N CYS A 275 -8.23 -8.16 4.15
CA CYS A 275 -7.01 -7.57 3.55
C CYS A 275 -7.02 -7.58 2.01
N CYS A 276 -5.85 -7.48 1.39
CA CYS A 276 -5.69 -7.22 -0.04
C CYS A 276 -6.19 -8.37 -0.93
N ALA A 277 -6.16 -9.63 -0.47
CA ALA A 277 -6.81 -10.76 -1.14
C ALA A 277 -8.31 -10.55 -1.33
N ALA A 278 -9.01 -9.92 -0.38
CA ALA A 278 -10.43 -9.62 -0.51
C ALA A 278 -10.72 -8.72 -1.71
N ILE A 279 -9.85 -7.72 -1.95
CA ILE A 279 -9.99 -6.81 -3.08
C ILE A 279 -9.70 -7.54 -4.38
N ASP A 280 -8.66 -8.35 -4.44
CA ASP A 280 -8.28 -9.02 -5.68
C ASP A 280 -9.23 -10.16 -6.05
N ILE A 281 -9.79 -10.89 -5.08
CA ILE A 281 -10.86 -11.87 -5.31
C ILE A 281 -12.11 -11.17 -5.86
N THR A 282 -12.49 -10.03 -5.31
CA THR A 282 -13.68 -9.27 -5.79
C THR A 282 -13.44 -8.52 -7.10
N ARG A 283 -12.18 -8.34 -7.52
CA ARG A 283 -11.83 -7.94 -8.89
C ARG A 283 -12.00 -9.10 -9.88
N TYR A 284 -11.78 -10.33 -9.43
CA TYR A 284 -11.90 -11.54 -10.23
C TYR A 284 -13.36 -11.99 -10.36
N ASN A 285 -14.09 -12.05 -9.25
CA ASN A 285 -15.48 -12.47 -9.20
C ASN A 285 -16.25 -11.63 -8.16
N HIS A 286 -17.29 -10.92 -8.62
CA HIS A 286 -18.05 -9.97 -7.80
C HIS A 286 -19.05 -10.63 -6.83
N ASN A 287 -19.25 -11.96 -6.92
CA ASN A 287 -20.07 -12.70 -5.96
C ASN A 287 -19.35 -12.88 -4.61
N ALA A 288 -18.03 -12.76 -4.58
CA ALA A 288 -17.28 -12.75 -3.33
C ALA A 288 -17.50 -11.44 -2.55
N LYS A 289 -17.36 -11.49 -1.24
CA LYS A 289 -17.62 -10.35 -0.33
C LYS A 289 -16.38 -9.90 0.41
N ILE A 290 -16.32 -8.62 0.77
CA ILE A 290 -15.23 -8.08 1.58
C ILE A 290 -15.69 -7.98 3.04
N VAL A 291 -15.05 -8.71 3.94
CA VAL A 291 -15.27 -8.54 5.40
C VAL A 291 -14.79 -7.16 5.85
N GLY A 292 -13.59 -6.78 5.39
CA GLY A 292 -12.97 -5.49 5.65
C GLY A 292 -11.46 -5.58 5.89
N PRO A 293 -10.89 -4.53 6.51
CA PRO A 293 -9.44 -4.41 6.71
C PRO A 293 -8.88 -5.33 7.80
N ILE A 294 -7.54 -5.33 7.96
CA ILE A 294 -6.82 -6.16 8.96
C ILE A 294 -7.35 -6.01 10.39
N SER A 295 -7.84 -4.82 10.77
CA SER A 295 -8.46 -4.53 12.07
C SER A 295 -9.65 -5.43 12.40
N LYS A 296 -10.25 -6.07 11.39
CA LYS A 296 -11.37 -7.00 11.54
C LYS A 296 -10.96 -8.45 11.73
N GLN A 297 -9.69 -8.80 11.50
CA GLN A 297 -9.24 -10.18 11.45
C GLN A 297 -9.59 -10.98 12.72
N LEU A 298 -9.12 -10.54 13.89
CA LEU A 298 -9.32 -11.32 15.13
C LEU A 298 -10.81 -11.38 15.52
N LYS A 299 -11.52 -10.25 15.45
CA LYS A 299 -12.93 -10.19 15.83
C LYS A 299 -13.83 -11.01 14.90
N PHE A 300 -13.52 -11.05 13.60
CA PHE A 300 -14.24 -11.88 12.65
C PHE A 300 -13.95 -13.37 12.87
N ILE A 301 -12.68 -13.76 13.08
CA ILE A 301 -12.33 -15.15 13.43
C ILE A 301 -13.12 -15.57 14.67
N ARG A 302 -13.06 -14.78 15.75
CA ARG A 302 -13.74 -15.05 17.03
C ARG A 302 -15.26 -15.03 16.98
N SER A 303 -15.85 -14.38 15.99
CA SER A 303 -17.31 -14.48 15.78
C SER A 303 -17.77 -15.89 15.45
N GLY A 304 -16.85 -16.78 15.02
CA GLY A 304 -17.16 -18.15 14.68
C GLY A 304 -17.87 -18.31 13.34
N VAL A 305 -18.06 -17.23 12.57
CA VAL A 305 -18.77 -17.23 11.28
C VAL A 305 -18.06 -18.06 10.20
N ALA A 306 -16.73 -18.01 10.13
CA ALA A 306 -15.98 -18.71 9.08
C ALA A 306 -15.90 -20.21 9.36
N ASP A 307 -16.38 -21.06 8.44
CA ASP A 307 -16.28 -22.53 8.48
C ASP A 307 -14.87 -23.02 8.19
N VAL A 308 -14.27 -22.43 7.16
CA VAL A 308 -12.90 -22.69 6.71
C VAL A 308 -12.18 -21.35 6.58
N ILE A 309 -10.95 -21.30 7.06
CA ILE A 309 -10.07 -20.13 6.95
C ILE A 309 -8.89 -20.51 6.05
N VAL A 310 -8.82 -19.87 4.89
CA VAL A 310 -7.74 -20.02 3.93
C VAL A 310 -6.77 -18.85 4.09
N VAL A 311 -5.51 -19.16 4.41
CA VAL A 311 -4.46 -18.16 4.64
C VAL A 311 -3.38 -18.27 3.58
N ASP A 312 -2.90 -17.14 3.09
CA ASP A 312 -1.83 -17.08 2.09
C ASP A 312 -0.52 -16.51 2.64
N GLU A 313 -0.24 -15.22 2.46
CA GLU A 313 0.91 -14.49 2.95
C GLU A 313 0.55 -13.04 3.33
N GLN A 314 1.33 -12.50 4.28
CA GLN A 314 1.37 -11.09 4.68
C GLN A 314 0.09 -10.54 5.35
N CYS A 315 0.27 -9.75 6.42
CA CYS A 315 -0.84 -9.16 7.20
C CYS A 315 -1.83 -10.18 7.76
N ILE A 316 -1.35 -11.41 7.97
CA ILE A 316 -2.10 -12.50 8.59
C ILE A 316 -1.62 -12.59 10.03
N ARG A 317 -2.56 -12.57 10.96
CA ARG A 317 -2.27 -12.87 12.37
C ARG A 317 -1.63 -14.25 12.51
N THR A 318 -0.50 -14.31 13.20
CA THR A 318 0.27 -15.54 13.39
C THR A 318 -0.41 -16.53 14.34
N ASP A 319 -1.36 -16.09 15.14
CA ASP A 319 -2.19 -16.91 16.02
C ASP A 319 -3.50 -17.38 15.36
N VAL A 320 -3.66 -17.20 14.03
CA VAL A 320 -4.88 -17.59 13.30
C VAL A 320 -5.28 -19.06 13.52
N LEU A 321 -4.31 -19.98 13.56
CA LEU A 321 -4.59 -21.39 13.82
C LEU A 321 -5.12 -21.64 15.24
N GLU A 322 -4.54 -20.97 16.24
CA GLU A 322 -4.97 -21.11 17.63
C GLU A 322 -6.37 -20.53 17.84
N GLU A 323 -6.66 -19.38 17.22
CA GLU A 323 -7.97 -18.73 17.30
C GLU A 323 -9.04 -19.48 16.50
N ALA A 324 -8.69 -20.05 15.33
CA ALA A 324 -9.60 -20.88 14.53
C ALA A 324 -10.03 -22.15 15.29
N LYS A 325 -9.09 -22.83 15.95
CA LYS A 325 -9.36 -24.04 16.75
C LYS A 325 -10.36 -23.81 17.87
N LYS A 326 -10.32 -22.64 18.51
CA LYS A 326 -11.29 -22.27 19.58
C LYS A 326 -12.74 -22.26 19.06
N ASN A 327 -12.92 -22.10 17.75
CA ASN A 327 -14.22 -21.98 17.10
C ASN A 327 -14.55 -23.22 16.24
N ASN A 328 -13.72 -24.27 16.33
CA ASN A 328 -13.77 -25.46 15.47
C ASN A 328 -13.65 -25.15 13.97
N ALA A 329 -12.97 -24.05 13.60
CA ALA A 329 -12.69 -23.71 12.22
C ALA A 329 -11.47 -24.43 11.68
N VAL A 330 -11.57 -24.88 10.43
CA VAL A 330 -10.46 -25.53 9.72
C VAL A 330 -9.58 -24.47 9.09
N VAL A 331 -8.26 -24.63 9.21
CA VAL A 331 -7.29 -23.73 8.57
C VAL A 331 -6.57 -24.45 7.44
N ILE A 332 -6.52 -23.79 6.28
CA ILE A 332 -5.73 -24.20 5.12
C ILE A 332 -4.69 -23.12 4.85
N ALA A 333 -3.42 -23.47 5.01
CA ALA A 333 -2.29 -22.63 4.62
C ALA A 333 -1.94 -22.89 3.15
N THR A 334 -1.57 -21.85 2.41
CA THR A 334 -1.43 -21.96 0.94
C THR A 334 -0.08 -21.50 0.39
N THR A 335 0.85 -21.06 1.25
CA THR A 335 2.16 -20.57 0.81
C THR A 335 3.30 -21.08 1.70
N ASP A 336 4.50 -21.14 1.12
CA ASP A 336 5.76 -21.41 1.81
C ASP A 336 6.12 -20.32 2.85
N LYS A 337 5.54 -19.12 2.73
CA LYS A 337 5.77 -17.99 3.64
C LYS A 337 4.95 -18.08 4.93
N MET A 338 3.86 -18.84 4.94
CA MET A 338 2.97 -19.01 6.10
C MET A 338 2.48 -20.46 6.23
N CYS A 339 3.34 -21.36 6.70
CA CYS A 339 3.02 -22.78 6.81
C CYS A 339 2.31 -23.18 8.12
N LEU A 340 2.38 -22.35 9.17
CA LEU A 340 1.77 -22.59 10.50
C LEU A 340 2.15 -23.92 11.19
N GLY A 341 3.20 -24.61 10.73
CA GLY A 341 3.58 -25.94 11.21
C GLY A 341 2.60 -27.05 10.78
N LEU A 342 1.71 -26.78 9.82
CA LEU A 342 0.73 -27.73 9.31
C LEU A 342 1.39 -28.76 8.38
N PRO A 343 0.84 -29.99 8.30
CA PRO A 343 1.37 -31.01 7.39
C PRO A 343 1.17 -30.60 5.93
N ASP A 344 2.21 -30.77 5.12
CA ASP A 344 2.11 -30.59 3.66
C ASP A 344 1.29 -31.73 3.05
N LYS A 345 0.18 -31.34 2.44
CA LYS A 345 -0.80 -32.22 1.79
C LYS A 345 -0.96 -31.89 0.31
N THR A 346 -0.08 -31.06 -0.26
CA THR A 346 -0.17 -30.58 -1.64
C THR A 346 -0.31 -31.72 -2.66
N ASN A 347 0.37 -32.85 -2.45
CA ASN A 347 0.36 -34.00 -3.35
C ASN A 347 -0.61 -35.12 -2.95
N GLU A 348 -1.35 -34.96 -1.85
CA GLU A 348 -2.31 -35.95 -1.37
C GLU A 348 -3.66 -35.80 -2.09
N ASP A 349 -4.43 -36.88 -2.15
CA ASP A 349 -5.80 -36.88 -2.67
C ASP A 349 -6.72 -35.96 -1.85
N ALA A 350 -7.54 -35.15 -2.53
CA ALA A 350 -8.37 -34.15 -1.88
C ALA A 350 -9.40 -34.77 -0.91
N ASP A 351 -10.05 -35.88 -1.28
CA ASP A 351 -11.04 -36.52 -0.42
C ASP A 351 -10.40 -37.10 0.84
N LYS A 352 -9.17 -37.62 0.73
CA LYS A 352 -8.39 -38.01 1.91
C LYS A 352 -8.08 -36.84 2.83
N ILE A 353 -7.63 -35.70 2.28
CA ILE A 353 -7.36 -34.48 3.07
C ILE A 353 -8.63 -34.03 3.79
N VAL A 354 -9.75 -33.94 3.07
CA VAL A 354 -11.06 -33.59 3.63
C VAL A 354 -11.42 -34.54 4.78
N SER A 355 -11.25 -35.85 4.58
CA SER A 355 -11.51 -36.85 5.62
C SER A 355 -10.63 -36.68 6.86
N GLU A 356 -9.34 -36.39 6.69
CA GLU A 356 -8.43 -36.17 7.83
C GLU A 356 -8.82 -34.91 8.62
N LEU A 357 -9.22 -33.83 7.93
CA LEU A 357 -9.63 -32.57 8.54
C LEU A 357 -10.95 -32.70 9.32
N ILE A 358 -12.01 -33.24 8.70
CA ILE A 358 -13.32 -33.35 9.37
C ILE A 358 -13.32 -34.32 10.56
N ASN A 359 -12.42 -35.32 10.54
CA ASN A 359 -12.28 -36.27 11.65
C ASN A 359 -11.27 -35.80 12.71
N ASN A 360 -10.79 -34.54 12.64
CA ASN A 360 -9.80 -33.96 13.55
C ASN A 360 -8.52 -34.82 13.70
N GLN A 361 -8.11 -35.50 12.62
CA GLN A 361 -6.85 -36.26 12.59
C GLN A 361 -5.64 -35.35 12.38
N ILE A 362 -5.87 -34.20 11.74
CA ILE A 362 -4.92 -33.11 11.57
C ILE A 362 -5.59 -31.79 11.92
N ASP A 363 -4.81 -30.85 12.43
CA ASP A 363 -5.27 -29.53 12.89
C ASP A 363 -5.59 -28.53 11.76
N GLY A 364 -5.21 -28.89 10.54
CA GLY A 364 -5.22 -28.06 9.34
C GLY A 364 -4.29 -28.67 8.29
N ALA A 365 -4.19 -28.06 7.12
CA ALA A 365 -3.34 -28.54 6.04
C ALA A 365 -2.57 -27.40 5.36
N LEU A 366 -1.35 -27.69 4.91
CA LEU A 366 -0.63 -26.87 3.94
C LEU A 366 -0.89 -27.43 2.54
N ILE A 367 -1.46 -26.62 1.65
CA ILE A 367 -1.80 -27.00 0.27
C ILE A 367 -1.32 -25.88 -0.66
N LEU A 368 -0.23 -26.11 -1.39
CA LEU A 368 0.41 -25.08 -2.24
C LEU A 368 -0.23 -24.94 -3.62
N ASN A 369 -1.08 -25.90 -4.04
CA ASN A 369 -1.78 -25.84 -5.32
C ASN A 369 -3.13 -25.12 -5.15
N PRO A 370 -3.35 -23.95 -5.80
CA PRO A 370 -4.58 -23.17 -5.64
C PRO A 370 -5.87 -23.89 -6.04
N ASP A 371 -5.86 -24.69 -7.11
CA ASP A 371 -7.06 -25.38 -7.59
C ASP A 371 -7.49 -26.47 -6.57
N LYS A 372 -6.52 -27.17 -5.97
CA LYS A 372 -6.76 -28.13 -4.88
C LYS A 372 -7.25 -27.44 -3.60
N VAL A 373 -6.80 -26.22 -3.32
CA VAL A 373 -7.35 -25.42 -2.22
C VAL A 373 -8.85 -25.18 -2.45
N GLY A 374 -9.26 -24.85 -3.68
CA GLY A 374 -10.66 -24.68 -4.05
C GLY A 374 -11.52 -25.91 -3.74
N GLU A 375 -11.08 -27.08 -4.19
CA GLU A 375 -11.77 -28.34 -3.94
C GLU A 375 -11.86 -28.67 -2.42
N VAL A 376 -10.73 -28.64 -1.71
CA VAL A 376 -10.66 -29.04 -0.30
C VAL A 376 -11.42 -28.05 0.58
N ALA A 377 -11.25 -26.74 0.39
CA ALA A 377 -11.92 -25.72 1.20
C ALA A 377 -13.44 -25.83 1.06
N THR A 378 -13.94 -25.98 -0.18
CA THR A 378 -15.37 -26.12 -0.47
C THR A 378 -15.95 -27.38 0.16
N LYS A 379 -15.32 -28.53 -0.06
CA LYS A 379 -15.79 -29.82 0.49
C LYS A 379 -15.76 -29.86 2.02
N VAL A 380 -14.78 -29.20 2.65
CA VAL A 380 -14.72 -29.10 4.11
C VAL A 380 -15.85 -28.20 4.61
N ALA A 381 -16.00 -26.98 4.07
CA ALA A 381 -17.01 -26.02 4.52
C ALA A 381 -18.43 -26.61 4.48
N MET A 382 -18.79 -27.28 3.38
CA MET A 382 -20.08 -27.96 3.22
C MET A 382 -20.34 -29.05 4.27
N LYS A 383 -19.29 -29.71 4.77
CA LYS A 383 -19.40 -30.80 5.75
C LYS A 383 -19.37 -30.32 7.19
N THR A 384 -18.72 -29.19 7.48
CA THR A 384 -18.52 -28.70 8.85
C THR A 384 -19.60 -27.71 9.31
N SER A 385 -20.23 -26.95 8.41
CA SER A 385 -21.15 -25.86 8.79
C SER A 385 -22.32 -26.29 9.68
N GLY A 386 -22.97 -27.41 9.35
CA GLY A 386 -24.12 -27.92 10.08
C GLY A 386 -23.81 -28.41 11.50
N GLU A 387 -22.57 -28.84 11.76
CA GLU A 387 -22.11 -29.22 13.10
C GLU A 387 -21.70 -27.97 13.90
N ARG A 388 -21.11 -26.99 13.23
CA ARG A 388 -20.57 -25.76 13.85
C ARG A 388 -21.62 -24.74 14.23
N SER A 389 -22.75 -24.67 13.52
CA SER A 389 -23.87 -23.77 13.85
C SER A 389 -24.42 -23.93 15.27
N LYS A 390 -24.07 -25.03 15.96
CA LYS A 390 -24.48 -25.35 17.35
C LYS A 390 -23.47 -24.94 18.41
N VAL A 391 -22.28 -24.46 18.02
CA VAL A 391 -21.21 -24.09 18.94
C VAL A 391 -21.41 -22.64 19.38
N GLN A 392 -21.69 -22.42 20.66
CA GLN A 392 -21.66 -21.07 21.23
C GLN A 392 -20.20 -20.63 21.39
N VAL A 393 -19.77 -19.69 20.56
CA VAL A 393 -18.37 -19.23 20.51
C VAL A 393 -18.15 -17.95 21.32
N LEU A 394 -19.10 -17.03 21.27
CA LEU A 394 -19.05 -15.75 21.97
C LEU A 394 -19.84 -15.81 23.28
N PRO A 395 -19.43 -15.05 24.31
CA PRO A 395 -20.21 -14.91 25.52
C PRO A 395 -21.60 -14.33 25.21
N ASP A 396 -22.62 -14.65 25.98
CA ASP A 396 -23.87 -13.88 25.96
C ASP A 396 -23.73 -12.54 26.70
N MET A 397 -24.75 -11.67 26.63
CA MET A 397 -24.66 -10.35 27.24
C MET A 397 -24.58 -10.39 28.78
N ASP A 398 -25.19 -11.39 29.42
CA ASP A 398 -25.11 -11.56 30.87
C ASP A 398 -23.70 -12.02 31.26
N GLU A 399 -23.11 -12.94 30.48
CA GLU A 399 -21.72 -13.37 30.63
C GLU A 399 -20.75 -12.20 30.43
N VAL A 400 -20.97 -11.32 29.44
CA VAL A 400 -20.16 -10.10 29.25
C VAL A 400 -20.13 -9.26 30.53
N VAL A 401 -21.30 -9.00 31.14
CA VAL A 401 -21.40 -8.25 32.39
C VAL A 401 -20.69 -8.97 33.54
N GLU A 402 -20.84 -10.30 33.66
CA GLU A 402 -20.19 -11.08 34.71
C GLU A 402 -18.67 -11.18 34.55
N PHE A 403 -18.15 -11.26 33.32
CA PHE A 403 -16.72 -11.16 33.07
C PHE A 403 -16.19 -9.77 33.44
N ALA A 404 -16.91 -8.73 33.04
CA ALA A 404 -16.55 -7.35 33.31
C ALA A 404 -16.48 -7.03 34.82
N LYS A 405 -17.40 -7.57 35.64
CA LYS A 405 -17.38 -7.44 37.12
C LYS A 405 -16.11 -7.99 37.77
N LYS A 406 -15.35 -8.85 37.09
CA LYS A 406 -14.07 -9.37 37.60
C LYS A 406 -12.93 -8.37 37.49
N CYS A 407 -13.12 -7.26 36.78
CA CYS A 407 -12.14 -6.19 36.60
C CYS A 407 -11.71 -5.65 37.96
N THR A 408 -10.41 -5.44 38.13
CA THR A 408 -9.81 -4.89 39.35
C THR A 408 -9.19 -3.51 39.10
N GLU A 409 -9.55 -2.85 37.99
CA GLU A 409 -9.09 -1.50 37.64
C GLU A 409 -7.56 -1.34 37.65
N CYS A 410 -6.84 -2.39 37.22
CA CYS A 410 -5.38 -2.43 37.27
C CYS A 410 -4.67 -1.66 36.13
N GLU A 411 -5.43 -1.10 35.18
CA GLU A 411 -4.98 -0.38 33.97
C GLU A 411 -4.07 -1.15 33.00
N TRP A 412 -3.75 -2.42 33.23
CA TRP A 412 -2.86 -3.18 32.33
C TRP A 412 -3.35 -3.17 30.88
N CYS A 413 -4.65 -3.36 30.66
CA CYS A 413 -5.26 -3.32 29.33
C CYS A 413 -5.07 -1.98 28.60
N VAL A 414 -5.01 -0.86 29.32
CA VAL A 414 -4.74 0.48 28.76
C VAL A 414 -3.25 0.63 28.46
N ARG A 415 -2.37 0.27 29.42
CA ARG A 415 -0.91 0.41 29.30
C ARG A 415 -0.30 -0.39 28.15
N VAL A 416 -0.87 -1.55 27.85
CA VAL A 416 -0.36 -2.44 26.78
C VAL A 416 -1.10 -2.24 25.46
N CYS A 417 -2.21 -1.50 25.46
CA CYS A 417 -2.90 -1.13 24.23
C CYS A 417 -1.95 -0.27 23.38
N PRO A 418 -1.66 -0.65 22.11
CA PRO A 418 -0.69 0.13 21.33
C PRO A 418 -1.19 1.52 20.91
N ASN A 419 -2.51 1.76 21.05
CA ASN A 419 -3.17 3.05 20.88
C ASN A 419 -3.57 3.71 22.21
N SER A 420 -3.23 3.11 23.36
CA SER A 420 -3.59 3.63 24.70
C SER A 420 -5.09 3.90 24.88
N LEU A 421 -5.94 3.12 24.22
CA LEU A 421 -7.40 3.26 24.29
C LEU A 421 -7.92 3.07 25.73
N PRO A 422 -9.04 3.72 26.11
CA PRO A 422 -9.64 3.64 27.45
C PRO A 422 -10.35 2.30 27.70
N MET A 423 -9.63 1.19 27.54
CA MET A 423 -10.15 -0.16 27.60
C MET A 423 -10.66 -0.51 29.00
N MET A 424 -10.00 -0.02 30.05
CA MET A 424 -10.45 -0.24 31.43
C MET A 424 -11.82 0.38 31.67
N ASP A 425 -12.02 1.63 31.24
CA ASP A 425 -13.28 2.35 31.43
C ASP A 425 -14.44 1.65 30.71
N ALA A 426 -14.18 1.11 29.52
CA ALA A 426 -15.16 0.33 28.77
C ALA A 426 -15.51 -0.99 29.48
N VAL A 427 -14.52 -1.70 30.04
CA VAL A 427 -14.76 -2.94 30.79
C VAL A 427 -15.47 -2.67 32.11
N VAL A 428 -15.10 -1.62 32.85
CA VAL A 428 -15.76 -1.26 34.12
C VAL A 428 -17.22 -0.88 33.89
N ALA A 429 -17.50 -0.02 32.91
CA ALA A 429 -18.87 0.36 32.55
C ALA A 429 -19.71 -0.87 32.17
N ALA A 430 -19.15 -1.81 31.41
CA ALA A 430 -19.83 -3.06 31.07
C ALA A 430 -20.20 -3.89 32.32
N GLY A 431 -19.39 -3.85 33.38
CA GLY A 431 -19.68 -4.55 34.65
C GLY A 431 -20.85 -3.95 35.43
N GLU A 432 -21.15 -2.68 35.18
CA GLU A 432 -22.30 -1.93 35.70
C GLU A 432 -23.54 -2.05 34.79
N GLY A 433 -23.42 -2.75 33.66
CA GLY A 433 -24.47 -2.92 32.65
C GLY A 433 -24.47 -1.87 31.54
N ASP A 434 -23.53 -0.94 31.52
CA ASP A 434 -23.37 0.06 30.45
C ASP A 434 -22.35 -0.41 29.41
N ILE A 435 -22.85 -0.88 28.27
CA ILE A 435 -22.01 -1.38 27.17
C ILE A 435 -21.61 -0.29 26.16
N SER A 436 -22.13 0.94 26.29
CA SER A 436 -21.99 2.00 25.28
C SER A 436 -20.52 2.33 24.97
N LYS A 437 -19.67 2.39 25.99
CA LYS A 437 -18.22 2.63 25.81
C LYS A 437 -17.52 1.49 25.06
N MET A 438 -17.98 0.26 25.21
CA MET A 438 -17.45 -0.87 24.45
C MET A 438 -17.92 -0.79 23.00
N GLU A 439 -19.18 -0.41 22.76
CA GLU A 439 -19.70 -0.13 21.41
C GLU A 439 -18.89 0.99 20.71
N GLU A 440 -18.55 2.07 21.42
CA GLU A 440 -17.72 3.16 20.88
C GLU A 440 -16.34 2.70 20.42
N LEU A 441 -15.66 1.84 21.21
CA LEU A 441 -14.38 1.27 20.82
C LEU A 441 -14.51 0.27 19.66
N TYR A 442 -15.66 -0.38 19.51
CA TYR A 442 -15.91 -1.32 18.43
C TYR A 442 -16.17 -0.61 17.09
N LYS A 443 -16.93 0.49 17.13
CA LYS A 443 -17.33 1.27 15.96
C LYS A 443 -16.12 1.83 15.23
N ASN A 444 -16.23 1.90 13.90
CA ASN A 444 -15.22 2.44 13.00
C ASN A 444 -13.81 1.89 13.22
N ASP A 445 -13.68 0.67 13.77
CA ASP A 445 -12.41 0.02 14.07
C ASP A 445 -11.46 0.85 14.97
N VAL A 446 -11.99 1.69 15.87
CA VAL A 446 -11.15 2.41 16.87
C VAL A 446 -10.27 1.42 17.63
N CYS A 447 -10.85 0.33 18.11
CA CYS A 447 -10.14 -0.85 18.55
C CYS A 447 -9.96 -1.84 17.38
N TYR A 448 -8.74 -1.94 16.86
CA TYR A 448 -8.37 -2.95 15.86
C TYR A 448 -8.20 -4.37 16.44
N SER A 449 -8.67 -4.60 17.68
CA SER A 449 -8.85 -5.92 18.28
C SER A 449 -7.59 -6.80 18.25
N CYS A 450 -6.45 -6.29 18.73
CA CYS A 450 -5.18 -7.03 18.67
C CYS A 450 -5.01 -8.15 19.70
N GLY A 451 -5.81 -8.17 20.78
CA GLY A 451 -5.74 -9.17 21.85
C GLY A 451 -4.68 -8.92 22.93
N ARG A 452 -3.82 -7.90 22.80
CA ARG A 452 -2.77 -7.62 23.81
C ARG A 452 -3.33 -7.34 25.21
N CYS A 453 -4.48 -6.68 25.28
CA CYS A 453 -5.13 -6.37 26.56
C CYS A 453 -5.59 -7.62 27.31
N GLU A 454 -5.96 -8.70 26.61
CA GLU A 454 -6.39 -9.96 27.23
C GLU A 454 -5.20 -10.73 27.80
N GLN A 455 -4.09 -10.77 27.07
CA GLN A 455 -2.88 -11.52 27.46
C GLN A 455 -2.27 -11.01 28.77
N GLU A 456 -2.49 -9.74 29.10
CA GLU A 456 -1.92 -9.05 30.25
C GLU A 456 -2.96 -8.83 31.36
N CYS A 457 -4.19 -9.29 31.16
CA CYS A 457 -5.25 -9.15 32.16
C CYS A 457 -5.02 -10.16 33.30
N PRO A 458 -4.74 -9.73 34.55
CA PRO A 458 -4.49 -10.64 35.67
C PRO A 458 -5.74 -11.42 36.13
N ARG A 459 -6.88 -11.17 35.49
CA ARG A 459 -8.19 -11.78 35.77
C ARG A 459 -8.71 -12.59 34.59
N ASP A 460 -7.90 -12.74 33.53
CA ASP A 460 -8.23 -13.50 32.32
C ASP A 460 -9.58 -13.08 31.70
N ILE A 461 -9.85 -11.76 31.70
CA ILE A 461 -11.09 -11.22 31.10
C ILE A 461 -10.97 -11.30 29.57
N PRO A 462 -11.92 -11.95 28.87
CA PRO A 462 -11.87 -12.13 27.41
C PRO A 462 -12.37 -10.87 26.68
N ILE A 463 -11.66 -9.75 26.86
CA ILE A 463 -12.04 -8.40 26.41
C ILE A 463 -12.42 -8.35 24.92
N ILE A 464 -11.67 -9.01 24.03
CA ILE A 464 -11.94 -9.02 22.60
C ILE A 464 -13.13 -9.92 22.26
N SER A 465 -13.37 -11.02 22.97
CA SER A 465 -14.59 -11.80 22.78
C SER A 465 -15.84 -11.05 23.27
N MET A 466 -15.72 -10.32 24.39
CA MET A 466 -16.76 -9.39 24.85
C MET A 466 -17.03 -8.30 23.81
N MET A 467 -15.97 -7.70 23.25
CA MET A 467 -16.03 -6.67 22.21
C MET A 467 -16.69 -7.21 20.94
N ALA A 468 -16.33 -8.42 20.50
CA ALA A 468 -16.95 -9.08 19.36
C ALA A 468 -18.44 -9.34 19.60
N LYS A 469 -18.82 -9.74 20.83
CA LYS A 469 -20.23 -9.93 21.22
C LYS A 469 -21.01 -8.62 21.19
N VAL A 470 -20.49 -7.58 21.84
CA VAL A 470 -21.12 -6.24 21.86
C VAL A 470 -21.32 -5.73 20.43
N GLY A 471 -20.32 -5.96 19.57
CA GLY A 471 -20.39 -5.62 18.17
C GLY A 471 -21.47 -6.37 17.37
N GLU A 472 -21.95 -7.55 17.79
CA GLU A 472 -22.94 -8.34 17.03
C GLU A 472 -24.20 -7.57 16.68
N LYS A 473 -24.66 -6.72 17.60
CA LYS A 473 -25.83 -5.86 17.38
C LYS A 473 -25.63 -4.86 16.24
N ASP A 474 -24.39 -4.40 16.07
CA ASP A 474 -24.01 -3.47 15.00
C ASP A 474 -23.62 -4.21 13.71
N LEU A 475 -23.30 -5.52 13.78
CA LEU A 475 -22.86 -6.31 12.63
C LEU A 475 -23.91 -6.36 11.50
N GLU A 476 -25.19 -6.52 11.82
CA GLU A 476 -26.27 -6.56 10.81
C GLU A 476 -26.33 -5.25 10.00
N ASN A 477 -25.93 -4.13 10.62
CA ASN A 477 -25.91 -2.81 10.01
C ASN A 477 -24.59 -2.50 9.29
N GLN A 478 -23.54 -3.32 9.46
CA GLN A 478 -22.29 -3.19 8.71
C GLN A 478 -22.42 -3.78 7.31
N LYS A 479 -23.31 -3.17 6.52
CA LYS A 479 -23.47 -3.42 5.09
C LYS A 479 -23.07 -2.17 4.35
N TYR A 480 -22.14 -2.29 3.42
CA TYR A 480 -21.57 -1.17 2.66
C TYR A 480 -21.26 -1.62 1.24
N ASN A 481 -20.87 -0.66 0.42
CA ASN A 481 -20.39 -0.89 -0.94
C ASN A 481 -19.02 -0.24 -1.12
N VAL A 482 -18.14 -0.94 -1.83
CA VAL A 482 -16.86 -0.40 -2.28
C VAL A 482 -16.73 -0.67 -3.77
N ARG A 483 -16.22 0.31 -4.53
CA ARG A 483 -15.94 0.08 -5.95
C ARG A 483 -14.82 -0.95 -6.09
N ALA A 484 -14.97 -1.96 -6.93
CA ALA A 484 -13.91 -2.92 -7.21
C ALA A 484 -12.64 -2.22 -7.68
N GLY A 485 -11.49 -2.84 -7.44
CA GLY A 485 -10.19 -2.30 -7.85
C GLY A 485 -10.09 -2.16 -9.37
N ARG A 486 -10.12 -0.93 -9.88
CA ARG A 486 -10.20 -0.69 -11.32
C ARG A 486 -8.91 -0.96 -12.09
N GLY A 487 -7.77 -1.08 -11.42
CA GLY A 487 -6.46 -1.16 -12.06
C GLY A 487 -5.89 0.22 -12.47
N PRO A 488 -5.06 0.30 -13.52
CA PRO A 488 -4.32 1.51 -13.90
C PRO A 488 -5.22 2.65 -14.42
N VAL A 489 -4.72 3.89 -14.30
CA VAL A 489 -5.33 5.06 -14.95
C VAL A 489 -5.14 4.97 -16.47
N GLN A 490 -6.21 5.26 -17.21
CA GLN A 490 -6.20 5.23 -18.67
C GLN A 490 -5.48 6.45 -19.26
N ASP A 491 -4.86 6.27 -20.42
CA ASP A 491 -4.12 7.33 -21.09
C ASP A 491 -5.07 8.43 -21.60
N VAL A 492 -6.32 8.07 -21.93
CA VAL A 492 -7.38 9.06 -22.26
C VAL A 492 -7.76 9.94 -21.07
N GLU A 493 -7.75 9.40 -19.85
CA GLU A 493 -7.95 10.19 -18.63
C GLU A 493 -6.74 11.11 -18.40
N VAL A 494 -5.51 10.59 -18.54
CA VAL A 494 -4.29 11.39 -18.42
C VAL A 494 -4.25 12.55 -19.43
N ARG A 495 -4.66 12.31 -20.68
CA ARG A 495 -4.77 13.37 -21.72
C ARG A 495 -5.75 14.47 -21.30
N ARG A 496 -6.83 14.12 -20.60
CA ARG A 496 -7.85 15.06 -20.11
C ARG A 496 -7.36 15.88 -18.92
N VAL A 497 -6.73 15.24 -17.93
CA VAL A 497 -6.44 15.88 -16.64
C VAL A 497 -4.97 16.27 -16.42
N GLY A 498 -4.04 15.78 -17.25
CA GLY A 498 -2.61 16.01 -17.08
C GLY A 498 -2.24 17.49 -17.08
N ALA A 499 -2.74 18.27 -18.05
CA ALA A 499 -2.50 19.71 -18.10
C ALA A 499 -3.17 20.45 -16.93
N PRO A 500 -4.46 20.23 -16.62
CA PRO A 500 -5.09 20.81 -15.43
C PRO A 500 -4.34 20.56 -14.12
N ILE A 501 -3.82 19.35 -13.89
CA ILE A 501 -3.02 19.03 -12.69
C ILE A 501 -1.70 19.82 -12.68
N VAL A 502 -0.96 19.83 -13.80
CA VAL A 502 0.35 20.50 -13.89
C VAL A 502 0.26 22.02 -13.80
N LEU A 503 -0.82 22.61 -14.30
CA LEU A 503 -1.08 24.05 -14.24
C LEU A 503 -1.72 24.49 -12.92
N GLY A 504 -2.23 23.54 -12.14
CA GLY A 504 -2.91 23.72 -10.84
C GLY A 504 -4.40 24.07 -10.94
N ASP A 505 -5.02 23.92 -12.11
CA ASP A 505 -6.48 24.06 -12.28
C ASP A 505 -7.24 22.92 -11.58
N ILE A 506 -6.65 21.72 -11.54
CA ILE A 506 -6.99 20.66 -10.59
C ILE A 506 -6.00 20.78 -9.42
N PRO A 507 -6.46 20.97 -8.17
CA PRO A 507 -5.57 21.27 -7.03
C PRO A 507 -4.51 20.20 -6.75
N GLY A 508 -4.81 18.95 -7.05
CA GLY A 508 -3.85 17.86 -7.00
C GLY A 508 -4.52 16.48 -6.93
N VAL A 509 -3.67 15.47 -6.86
CA VAL A 509 -4.06 14.06 -6.68
C VAL A 509 -3.72 13.63 -5.26
N ILE A 510 -4.71 13.20 -4.49
CA ILE A 510 -4.54 12.74 -3.10
C ILE A 510 -4.70 11.23 -3.04
N ALA A 511 -3.70 10.53 -2.51
CA ALA A 511 -3.72 9.07 -2.42
C ALA A 511 -3.94 8.59 -0.97
N PHE A 512 -5.15 8.14 -0.63
CA PHE A 512 -5.43 7.51 0.67
C PHE A 512 -5.12 6.02 0.62
N VAL A 513 -4.03 5.61 1.24
CA VAL A 513 -3.47 4.25 1.13
C VAL A 513 -3.06 3.73 2.50
N GLY A 514 -2.56 2.49 2.53
CA GLY A 514 -1.95 1.92 3.73
C GLY A 514 -2.90 1.07 4.56
N CYS A 515 -2.61 1.00 5.87
CA CYS A 515 -3.20 0.04 6.79
C CYS A 515 -4.14 0.74 7.80
N THR A 516 -4.67 0.00 8.78
CA THR A 516 -5.68 0.49 9.74
C THR A 516 -5.20 0.71 11.17
N ASN A 517 -3.92 0.99 11.38
CA ASN A 517 -3.41 1.40 12.69
C ASN A 517 -3.72 2.90 12.95
N TYR A 518 -4.99 3.26 12.82
CA TYR A 518 -5.50 4.62 12.96
C TYR A 518 -5.45 5.06 14.43
N PRO A 519 -5.21 6.36 14.71
CA PRO A 519 -5.28 6.87 16.07
C PRO A 519 -6.71 6.86 16.62
N ASP A 520 -7.70 7.27 15.81
CA ASP A 520 -9.10 7.42 16.22
C ASP A 520 -10.09 6.79 15.22
N GLY A 521 -9.77 5.57 14.77
CA GLY A 521 -10.62 4.80 13.85
C GLY A 521 -10.60 5.24 12.39
N GLY A 522 -11.36 4.53 11.56
CA GLY A 522 -11.36 4.68 10.10
C GLY A 522 -12.14 5.88 9.57
N GLU A 523 -13.08 6.43 10.34
CA GLU A 523 -13.94 7.54 9.92
C GLU A 523 -13.14 8.80 9.59
N GLU A 524 -12.02 9.04 10.27
CA GLU A 524 -11.12 10.16 9.97
C GLU A 524 -10.62 10.12 8.52
N VAL A 525 -10.32 8.93 8.00
CA VAL A 525 -9.80 8.76 6.63
C VAL A 525 -10.87 9.10 5.60
N ALA A 526 -12.10 8.65 5.84
CA ALA A 526 -13.23 8.95 4.96
C ALA A 526 -13.58 10.45 4.96
N LYS A 527 -13.60 11.09 6.14
CA LYS A 527 -13.83 12.54 6.26
C LYS A 527 -12.76 13.36 5.54
N MET A 528 -11.48 12.97 5.66
CA MET A 528 -10.41 13.61 4.90
C MET A 528 -10.61 13.42 3.39
N ALA A 529 -10.93 12.22 2.93
CA ALA A 529 -11.16 11.94 1.52
C ALA A 529 -12.32 12.77 0.96
N GLU A 530 -13.45 12.82 1.67
CA GLU A 530 -14.61 13.64 1.32
C GLU A 530 -14.26 15.12 1.23
N GLU A 531 -13.49 15.65 2.19
CA GLU A 531 -13.04 17.05 2.18
C GLU A 531 -12.28 17.38 0.88
N PHE A 532 -11.44 16.46 0.39
CA PHE A 532 -10.70 16.65 -0.85
C PHE A 532 -11.56 16.49 -2.10
N LEU A 533 -12.50 15.54 -2.09
CA LEU A 533 -13.46 15.36 -3.17
C LEU A 533 -14.33 16.61 -3.37
N GLU A 534 -14.86 17.19 -2.28
CA GLU A 534 -15.65 18.43 -2.35
C GLU A 534 -14.85 19.67 -2.76
N ARG A 535 -13.52 19.57 -2.71
CA ARG A 535 -12.59 20.61 -3.15
C ARG A 535 -12.03 20.38 -4.55
N ASN A 536 -12.63 19.49 -5.34
CA ASN A 536 -12.24 19.15 -6.72
C ASN A 536 -10.83 18.55 -6.86
N TYR A 537 -10.27 17.98 -5.79
CA TYR A 537 -9.10 17.11 -5.93
C TYR A 537 -9.52 15.80 -6.60
N ILE A 538 -8.55 15.10 -7.19
CA ILE A 538 -8.73 13.69 -7.58
C ILE A 538 -8.30 12.85 -6.38
N VAL A 539 -9.18 11.99 -5.87
CA VAL A 539 -8.84 11.09 -4.77
C VAL A 539 -8.65 9.69 -5.31
N VAL A 540 -7.47 9.11 -5.04
CA VAL A 540 -7.16 7.72 -5.37
C VAL A 540 -6.96 6.92 -4.08
N THR A 541 -7.28 5.63 -4.10
CA THR A 541 -7.16 4.79 -2.91
C THR A 541 -6.85 3.34 -3.25
N THR A 542 -6.28 2.62 -2.28
CA THR A 542 -5.94 1.19 -2.39
C THR A 542 -6.06 0.49 -1.04
N GLY A 543 -6.11 -0.84 -1.07
CA GLY A 543 -5.91 -1.69 0.10
C GLY A 543 -6.92 -1.41 1.22
N CYS A 544 -6.46 -1.46 2.47
CA CYS A 544 -7.33 -1.19 3.61
C CYS A 544 -7.91 0.22 3.61
N GLY A 545 -7.18 1.21 3.08
CA GLY A 545 -7.71 2.57 2.90
C GLY A 545 -8.96 2.58 2.01
N ALA A 546 -8.94 1.84 0.91
CA ALA A 546 -10.08 1.76 -0.01
C ALA A 546 -11.31 1.14 0.67
N MET A 547 -11.09 0.11 1.50
CA MET A 547 -12.15 -0.51 2.30
C MET A 547 -12.71 0.49 3.31
N THR A 548 -11.86 1.15 4.11
CA THR A 548 -12.28 2.10 5.13
C THR A 548 -13.09 3.27 4.55
N LEU A 549 -12.76 3.75 3.36
CA LEU A 549 -13.55 4.77 2.65
C LEU A 549 -14.96 4.27 2.29
N GLY A 550 -15.12 2.98 2.03
CA GLY A 550 -16.43 2.36 1.75
C GLY A 550 -17.27 2.12 2.99
N GLU A 551 -16.65 2.04 4.18
CA GLU A 551 -17.36 1.86 5.46
C GLU A 551 -18.00 3.16 5.99
N TYR A 552 -17.77 4.28 5.33
CA TYR A 552 -18.40 5.56 5.66
C TYR A 552 -19.70 5.75 4.88
N ARG A 553 -20.73 6.22 5.57
CA ARG A 553 -22.01 6.66 4.98
C ARG A 553 -22.23 8.13 5.30
N ASP A 554 -22.81 8.85 4.35
CA ASP A 554 -23.27 10.21 4.56
C ASP A 554 -24.64 10.26 5.26
N GLU A 555 -25.18 11.47 5.41
CA GLU A 555 -26.50 11.70 6.02
C GLU A 555 -27.65 11.06 5.21
N GLU A 556 -27.46 10.81 3.91
CA GLU A 556 -28.42 10.14 3.02
C GLU A 556 -28.27 8.61 3.04
N GLY A 557 -27.25 8.10 3.75
CA GLY A 557 -26.95 6.68 3.86
C GLY A 557 -26.11 6.13 2.71
N ASN A 558 -25.62 6.97 1.79
CA ASN A 558 -24.79 6.56 0.66
C ASN A 558 -23.31 6.49 1.05
N THR A 559 -22.60 5.49 0.55
CA THR A 559 -21.15 5.41 0.62
C THR A 559 -20.49 6.45 -0.28
N LEU A 560 -19.21 6.75 -0.05
CA LEU A 560 -18.46 7.64 -0.94
C LEU A 560 -18.43 7.09 -2.38
N TYR A 561 -18.32 5.78 -2.58
CA TYR A 561 -18.26 5.21 -3.92
C TYR A 561 -19.58 5.30 -4.72
N GLU A 562 -20.71 5.41 -4.03
CA GLU A 562 -22.03 5.65 -4.63
C GLU A 562 -22.23 7.12 -5.02
N ARG A 563 -21.58 8.04 -4.31
CA ARG A 563 -21.72 9.50 -4.52
C ARG A 563 -20.76 10.06 -5.55
N TYR A 564 -19.56 9.50 -5.64
CA TYR A 564 -18.47 10.03 -6.46
C TYR A 564 -18.10 9.07 -7.60
N SER A 565 -17.80 9.62 -8.78
CA SER A 565 -17.42 8.83 -9.96
C SER A 565 -16.08 8.11 -9.75
N GLY A 566 -15.95 6.91 -10.31
CA GLY A 566 -14.68 6.18 -10.38
C GLY A 566 -13.69 6.68 -11.45
N SER A 567 -14.08 7.70 -12.22
CA SER A 567 -13.22 8.34 -13.22
C SER A 567 -12.04 9.07 -12.55
N PHE A 568 -10.86 8.97 -13.14
CA PHE A 568 -9.70 9.79 -12.77
C PHE A 568 -9.89 11.22 -13.31
N ASP A 569 -10.72 11.98 -12.61
CA ASP A 569 -11.03 13.39 -12.89
C ASP A 569 -11.27 14.17 -11.59
N ALA A 570 -11.38 15.49 -11.70
CA ALA A 570 -11.72 16.35 -10.56
C ALA A 570 -12.98 15.82 -9.85
N LYS A 571 -12.92 15.72 -8.51
CA LYS A 571 -13.99 15.16 -7.67
C LYS A 571 -14.23 13.65 -7.88
N GLY A 572 -13.34 12.95 -8.58
CA GLY A 572 -13.37 11.49 -8.73
C GLY A 572 -12.77 10.75 -7.53
N LEU A 573 -13.40 9.63 -7.15
CA LEU A 573 -12.92 8.69 -6.13
C LEU A 573 -12.54 7.35 -6.78
N VAL A 574 -11.24 7.11 -6.89
CA VAL A 574 -10.68 6.05 -7.71
C VAL A 574 -10.07 4.95 -6.84
N ASN A 575 -10.77 3.83 -6.67
CA ASN A 575 -10.16 2.64 -6.08
C ASN A 575 -9.30 1.92 -7.12
N MET A 576 -7.97 2.03 -7.01
CA MET A 576 -7.04 1.39 -7.94
C MET A 576 -6.94 -0.12 -7.71
N GLY A 577 -7.26 -0.62 -6.51
CA GLY A 577 -7.21 -2.03 -6.16
C GLY A 577 -6.44 -2.32 -4.88
N SER A 578 -5.75 -3.45 -4.85
CA SER A 578 -5.06 -3.93 -3.67
C SER A 578 -3.76 -3.19 -3.40
N CYS A 579 -2.99 -3.67 -2.44
CA CYS A 579 -1.74 -3.07 -1.99
C CYS A 579 -0.72 -2.94 -3.14
N VAL A 580 -0.70 -3.90 -4.07
CA VAL A 580 0.17 -3.87 -5.25
C VAL A 580 -0.28 -2.84 -6.29
N SER A 581 -1.57 -2.52 -6.35
CA SER A 581 -2.10 -1.45 -7.22
C SER A 581 -1.62 -0.04 -6.83
N ASN A 582 -0.91 0.11 -5.70
CA ASN A 582 -0.17 1.35 -5.40
C ASN A 582 0.87 1.71 -6.45
N ALA A 583 1.30 0.77 -7.31
CA ALA A 583 2.19 1.08 -8.44
C ALA A 583 1.54 2.02 -9.46
N HIS A 584 0.22 1.99 -9.62
CA HIS A 584 -0.50 2.84 -10.57
C HIS A 584 -0.54 4.32 -10.14
N ILE A 585 -0.25 4.61 -8.87
CA ILE A 585 -0.24 5.97 -8.31
C ILE A 585 0.99 6.78 -8.79
N PRO A 586 2.25 6.34 -8.59
CA PRO A 586 3.37 6.95 -9.29
C PRO A 586 3.28 6.70 -10.81
N GLY A 587 2.66 5.59 -11.24
CA GLY A 587 2.39 5.29 -12.65
C GLY A 587 1.65 6.42 -13.37
N VAL A 588 0.58 6.99 -12.78
CA VAL A 588 -0.14 8.12 -13.39
C VAL A 588 0.72 9.39 -13.44
N ALA A 589 1.56 9.65 -12.43
CA ALA A 589 2.47 10.79 -12.45
C ALA A 589 3.53 10.66 -13.56
N ILE A 590 4.06 9.45 -13.77
CA ILE A 590 4.97 9.12 -14.88
C ILE A 590 4.28 9.29 -16.23
N LYS A 591 3.03 8.80 -16.37
CA LYS A 591 2.23 8.99 -17.58
C LYS A 591 1.96 10.47 -17.87
N ILE A 592 1.70 11.31 -16.87
CA ILE A 592 1.55 12.77 -17.07
C ILE A 592 2.84 13.34 -17.65
N ALA A 593 4.01 13.00 -17.12
CA ALA A 593 5.30 13.45 -17.64
C ALA A 593 5.52 13.03 -19.12
N ASN A 594 5.15 11.80 -19.47
CA ASN A 594 5.29 11.31 -20.85
C ASN A 594 4.24 11.88 -21.80
N ILE A 595 2.95 11.78 -21.48
CA ILE A 595 1.85 12.14 -22.38
C ILE A 595 1.78 13.66 -22.57
N PHE A 596 1.82 14.43 -21.48
CA PHE A 596 1.66 15.88 -21.52
C PHE A 596 2.97 16.60 -21.80
N ALA A 597 4.06 16.25 -21.10
CA ALA A 597 5.35 16.92 -21.27
C ALA A 597 6.30 16.24 -22.26
N LYS A 598 5.89 15.13 -22.89
CA LYS A 598 6.68 14.42 -23.92
C LYS A 598 8.06 14.00 -23.44
N LYS A 599 8.21 13.74 -22.13
CA LYS A 599 9.45 13.22 -21.55
C LYS A 599 9.62 11.73 -21.92
N PRO A 600 10.77 11.31 -22.48
CA PRO A 600 11.00 9.90 -22.78
C PRO A 600 11.06 9.09 -21.48
N LEU A 601 10.54 7.86 -21.51
CA LEU A 601 10.49 7.02 -20.31
C LEU A 601 11.71 6.13 -20.20
N GLU A 602 12.08 5.47 -21.29
CA GLU A 602 12.97 4.31 -21.29
C GLU A 602 14.30 4.59 -20.60
N GLY A 603 14.54 3.99 -19.43
CA GLY A 603 15.79 4.18 -18.67
C GLY A 603 16.04 5.62 -18.18
N ASN A 604 14.99 6.43 -17.94
CA ASN A 604 15.09 7.87 -17.73
C ASN A 604 14.54 8.35 -16.36
N PHE A 605 14.90 7.65 -15.28
CA PHE A 605 14.34 7.89 -13.94
C PHE A 605 14.47 9.34 -13.44
N GLU A 606 15.68 9.91 -13.44
CA GLU A 606 15.95 11.20 -12.78
C GLU A 606 15.15 12.35 -13.40
N GLU A 607 15.03 12.41 -14.74
CA GLU A 607 14.27 13.45 -15.43
C GLU A 607 12.76 13.35 -15.13
N ILE A 608 12.23 12.12 -15.05
CA ILE A 608 10.83 11.89 -14.72
C ILE A 608 10.55 12.24 -13.25
N ALA A 609 11.40 11.82 -12.32
CA ALA A 609 11.27 12.17 -10.90
C ALA A 609 11.37 13.67 -10.66
N ASP A 610 12.29 14.36 -11.34
CA ASP A 610 12.42 15.82 -11.29
C ASP A 610 11.17 16.53 -11.82
N TYR A 611 10.62 16.05 -12.94
CA TYR A 611 9.37 16.58 -13.49
C TYR A 611 8.23 16.47 -12.47
N ILE A 612 8.07 15.29 -11.85
CA ILE A 612 7.01 15.03 -10.88
C ILE A 612 7.15 15.96 -9.67
N LEU A 613 8.34 16.03 -9.07
CA LEU A 613 8.63 16.87 -7.90
C LEU A 613 8.27 18.35 -8.15
N ASN A 614 8.59 18.87 -9.33
CA ASN A 614 8.50 20.30 -9.59
C ASN A 614 7.17 20.73 -10.24
N ARG A 615 6.38 19.79 -10.78
CA ARG A 615 5.23 20.13 -11.64
C ARG A 615 3.94 19.37 -11.33
N VAL A 616 4.00 18.17 -10.74
CA VAL A 616 2.80 17.35 -10.51
C VAL A 616 2.34 17.51 -9.07
N GLY A 617 1.26 18.26 -8.86
CA GLY A 617 0.64 18.42 -7.55
C GLY A 617 0.01 17.12 -7.06
N ALA A 618 0.66 16.46 -6.11
CA ALA A 618 0.17 15.22 -5.52
C ALA A 618 0.65 15.06 -4.07
N CYS A 619 -0.10 14.29 -3.27
CA CYS A 619 0.29 13.92 -1.92
C CYS A 619 -0.31 12.56 -1.53
N GLY A 620 0.50 11.67 -0.96
CA GLY A 620 0.01 10.45 -0.32
C GLY A 620 -0.44 10.71 1.11
N VAL A 621 -1.40 9.93 1.59
CA VAL A 621 -1.88 9.89 2.97
C VAL A 621 -1.92 8.43 3.41
N ALA A 622 -1.05 8.05 4.35
CA ALA A 622 -1.02 6.72 4.96
C ALA A 622 -1.32 6.84 6.47
N TRP A 623 -2.57 7.17 6.78
CA TRP A 623 -3.02 7.53 8.13
C TRP A 623 -2.80 6.41 9.17
N GLY A 624 -3.08 5.17 8.80
CA GLY A 624 -2.94 4.01 9.68
C GLY A 624 -1.75 3.11 9.34
N ALA A 625 -0.65 3.66 8.82
CA ALA A 625 0.51 2.86 8.42
C ALA A 625 1.08 2.05 9.60
N TYR A 626 1.26 0.74 9.40
CA TYR A 626 1.90 -0.16 10.39
C TYR A 626 2.97 -1.09 9.79
N SER A 627 2.74 -1.56 8.55
CA SER A 627 3.55 -2.61 7.95
C SER A 627 4.82 -2.06 7.31
N GLN A 628 5.86 -2.89 7.26
CA GLN A 628 7.09 -2.62 6.51
C GLN A 628 6.81 -2.31 5.03
N LYS A 629 5.74 -2.88 4.45
CA LYS A 629 5.23 -2.53 3.11
C LYS A 629 4.86 -1.06 3.00
N ALA A 630 4.17 -0.48 4.00
CA ALA A 630 3.83 0.93 3.99
C ALA A 630 5.08 1.83 4.03
N ALA A 631 6.12 1.44 4.77
CA ALA A 631 7.41 2.14 4.76
C ALA A 631 8.09 2.10 3.37
N ALA A 632 8.09 0.94 2.71
CA ALA A 632 8.62 0.79 1.36
C ALA A 632 7.82 1.60 0.31
N ILE A 633 6.48 1.53 0.37
CA ILE A 633 5.57 2.28 -0.52
C ILE A 633 5.84 3.79 -0.40
N ALA A 634 5.83 4.33 0.82
CA ALA A 634 6.04 5.76 1.07
C ALA A 634 7.44 6.20 0.59
N THR A 635 8.47 5.42 0.92
CA THR A 635 9.84 5.72 0.52
C THR A 635 10.03 5.64 -1.00
N GLY A 636 9.34 4.73 -1.69
CA GLY A 636 9.34 4.64 -3.15
C GLY A 636 8.76 5.88 -3.81
N VAL A 637 7.56 6.31 -3.41
CA VAL A 637 6.93 7.52 -3.97
C VAL A 637 7.67 8.80 -3.60
N ASN A 638 8.35 8.84 -2.45
CA ASN A 638 9.25 9.95 -2.09
C ASN A 638 10.42 10.09 -3.07
N ARG A 639 10.98 8.98 -3.58
CA ARG A 639 12.05 9.05 -4.58
C ARG A 639 11.60 9.66 -5.91
N TRP A 640 10.32 9.48 -6.26
CA TRP A 640 9.67 10.15 -7.39
C TRP A 640 9.34 11.62 -7.11
N GLY A 641 9.63 12.15 -5.91
CA GLY A 641 9.30 13.51 -5.53
C GLY A 641 7.85 13.71 -5.07
N ILE A 642 7.13 12.63 -4.75
CA ILE A 642 5.76 12.70 -4.25
C ILE A 642 5.80 12.70 -2.72
N PRO A 643 5.27 13.75 -2.06
CA PRO A 643 5.24 13.84 -0.61
C PRO A 643 4.17 12.93 0.00
N VAL A 644 4.37 12.53 1.25
CA VAL A 644 3.47 11.64 1.99
C VAL A 644 3.24 12.19 3.40
N VAL A 645 1.96 12.29 3.78
CA VAL A 645 1.52 12.49 5.17
C VAL A 645 1.20 11.14 5.79
N VAL A 646 1.71 10.88 6.98
CA VAL A 646 1.45 9.66 7.75
C VAL A 646 0.81 10.01 9.09
N GLY A 647 0.04 9.08 9.66
CA GLY A 647 -0.51 9.27 11.01
C GLY A 647 0.54 9.11 12.11
N PRO A 648 0.18 9.40 13.36
CA PRO A 648 1.14 9.54 14.46
C PRO A 648 1.88 8.23 14.76
N GLN A 649 1.22 7.09 14.57
CA GLN A 649 1.82 5.77 14.80
C GLN A 649 3.01 5.47 13.85
N ALA A 650 3.03 6.08 12.67
CA ALA A 650 4.10 5.91 11.70
C ALA A 650 5.41 6.61 12.10
N SER A 651 5.38 7.52 13.09
CA SER A 651 6.61 8.05 13.71
C SER A 651 7.53 6.94 14.20
N LYS A 652 6.98 5.77 14.56
CA LYS A 652 7.69 4.56 14.96
C LYS A 652 8.54 3.92 13.85
N TYR A 653 8.39 4.35 12.59
CA TYR A 653 9.35 4.00 11.52
C TYR A 653 10.71 4.68 11.68
N ARG A 654 10.81 5.70 12.55
CA ARG A 654 12.03 6.39 12.98
C ARG A 654 12.55 7.50 12.06
N ARG A 655 12.00 7.71 10.86
CA ARG A 655 12.46 8.76 9.94
C ARG A 655 11.35 9.51 9.24
N LEU A 656 11.51 10.83 9.21
CA LEU A 656 10.76 11.78 8.38
C LEU A 656 11.70 12.53 7.43
N PHE A 657 11.15 13.18 6.41
CA PHE A 657 11.90 14.00 5.46
C PHE A 657 11.37 15.42 5.50
N LEU A 658 12.00 16.24 6.36
CA LEU A 658 11.50 17.55 6.76
C LEU A 658 12.35 18.66 6.13
N GLY A 659 11.83 19.32 5.11
CA GLY A 659 12.47 20.49 4.52
C GLY A 659 12.64 21.64 5.53
N ARG A 660 13.72 22.39 5.36
CA ARG A 660 14.13 23.47 6.26
C ARG A 660 13.76 24.83 5.68
N THR A 661 12.54 25.30 5.98
CA THR A 661 12.04 26.59 5.46
C THR A 661 12.73 27.83 6.03
N ASP A 662 13.59 27.64 7.03
CA ASP A 662 14.50 28.66 7.58
C ASP A 662 15.81 28.80 6.78
N LYS A 663 16.12 27.85 5.89
CA LYS A 663 17.32 27.86 5.04
C LYS A 663 16.98 28.17 3.60
N GLU A 664 16.87 29.45 3.25
CA GLU A 664 16.47 29.91 1.91
C GLU A 664 17.32 29.30 0.77
N ASP A 665 18.63 29.15 0.97
CA ASP A 665 19.53 28.59 -0.05
C ASP A 665 19.21 27.13 -0.43
N SER A 666 18.61 26.34 0.48
CA SER A 666 18.20 24.95 0.19
C SER A 666 17.03 24.84 -0.80
N TRP A 667 16.35 25.97 -1.06
CA TRP A 667 15.21 26.07 -1.95
C TRP A 667 15.55 26.66 -3.31
N ARG A 668 16.82 26.96 -3.60
CA ARG A 668 17.25 27.38 -4.95
C ARG A 668 16.88 26.31 -5.97
N ILE A 669 16.53 26.76 -7.17
CA ILE A 669 16.07 25.88 -8.25
C ILE A 669 16.56 26.40 -9.60
N ASN A 670 16.88 25.47 -10.50
CA ASN A 670 17.29 25.80 -11.87
C ASN A 670 16.05 26.04 -12.73
N ASP A 671 16.08 27.08 -13.56
CA ASP A 671 15.15 27.24 -14.69
C ASP A 671 15.87 26.76 -15.96
N LEU A 672 15.62 25.52 -16.38
CA LEU A 672 16.33 24.91 -17.51
C LEU A 672 16.06 25.62 -18.83
N ARG A 673 14.93 26.34 -18.95
CA ARG A 673 14.60 27.08 -20.15
C ARG A 673 15.37 28.38 -20.28
N LYS A 674 15.72 29.01 -19.14
CA LYS A 674 16.47 30.27 -19.10
C LYS A 674 17.96 30.05 -18.87
N HIS A 675 18.36 28.84 -18.48
CA HIS A 675 19.73 28.54 -18.04
C HIS A 675 20.18 29.45 -16.89
N THR A 676 19.29 29.67 -15.93
CA THR A 676 19.54 30.51 -14.75
C THR A 676 19.05 29.84 -13.48
N GLU A 677 19.74 30.07 -12.37
CA GLU A 677 19.27 29.66 -11.06
C GLU A 677 18.41 30.77 -10.45
N VAL A 678 17.25 30.41 -9.93
CA VAL A 678 16.30 31.35 -9.32
C VAL A 678 16.03 30.97 -7.87
N ALA A 679 15.59 31.94 -7.07
CA ALA A 679 15.10 31.66 -5.72
C ALA A 679 13.80 30.83 -5.81
N GLY A 680 13.79 29.64 -5.22
CA GLY A 680 12.59 28.82 -5.18
C GLY A 680 11.74 29.06 -3.94
N GLU A 681 10.99 28.04 -3.56
CA GLU A 681 10.02 28.08 -2.47
C GLU A 681 9.84 26.68 -1.85
N PRO A 682 9.34 26.58 -0.61
CA PRO A 682 9.15 25.29 0.06
C PRO A 682 7.95 24.50 -0.45
N ALA A 683 7.90 24.21 -1.76
CA ALA A 683 6.79 23.54 -2.43
C ALA A 683 7.26 22.28 -3.20
N PRO A 684 6.95 21.06 -2.73
CA PRO A 684 6.41 20.74 -1.40
C PRO A 684 7.43 21.00 -0.28
N GLU A 685 6.96 21.28 0.93
CA GLU A 685 7.82 21.60 2.08
C GLU A 685 8.49 20.36 2.68
N HIS A 686 7.78 19.24 2.68
CA HIS A 686 8.24 17.98 3.25
C HIS A 686 8.03 16.88 2.22
N LEU A 687 8.86 15.84 2.25
CA LEU A 687 8.58 14.61 1.50
C LEU A 687 7.89 13.56 2.37
N LEU A 688 8.15 13.55 3.68
CA LEU A 688 7.52 12.61 4.60
C LEU A 688 7.27 13.31 5.93
N TYR A 689 6.00 13.44 6.29
CA TYR A 689 5.56 14.20 7.46
C TYR A 689 4.57 13.38 8.30
N ALA A 690 4.76 13.34 9.61
CA ALA A 690 3.80 12.74 10.53
C ALA A 690 2.89 13.83 11.10
N ALA A 691 1.59 13.68 10.89
CA ALA A 691 0.57 14.52 11.52
C ALA A 691 -0.07 13.78 12.70
N GLU A 692 -0.44 14.53 13.73
CA GLU A 692 -1.05 14.03 14.96
C GLU A 692 -2.58 14.01 14.87
N THR A 693 -3.17 15.01 14.22
CA THR A 693 -4.63 15.18 14.12
C THR A 693 -5.13 15.20 12.68
N ILE A 694 -6.40 14.87 12.49
CA ILE A 694 -7.06 14.96 11.17
C ILE A 694 -6.95 16.37 10.57
N GLY A 695 -7.08 17.43 11.37
CA GLY A 695 -7.01 18.81 10.90
C GLY A 695 -5.63 19.18 10.38
N GLU A 696 -4.58 18.80 11.13
CA GLU A 696 -3.19 18.95 10.70
C GLU A 696 -2.89 18.16 9.42
N ALA A 697 -3.31 16.90 9.38
CA ALA A 697 -3.11 16.03 8.24
C ALA A 697 -3.76 16.59 6.97
N THR A 698 -5.01 17.08 7.09
CA THR A 698 -5.77 17.65 5.97
C THR A 698 -5.12 18.93 5.46
N VAL A 699 -4.75 19.85 6.36
CA VAL A 699 -4.10 21.12 5.99
C VAL A 699 -2.74 20.85 5.33
N MET A 700 -1.93 19.95 5.91
CA MET A 700 -0.63 19.60 5.38
C MET A 700 -0.74 18.91 4.01
N THR A 701 -1.71 18.01 3.83
CA THR A 701 -1.94 17.32 2.54
C THR A 701 -2.25 18.31 1.42
N ALA A 702 -3.10 19.32 1.66
CA ALA A 702 -3.39 20.38 0.70
C ALA A 702 -2.14 21.23 0.40
N LYS A 703 -1.41 21.63 1.44
CA LYS A 703 -0.18 22.43 1.32
C LYS A 703 0.89 21.72 0.50
N LEU A 704 1.07 20.42 0.73
CA LEU A 704 2.05 19.58 0.03
C LEU A 704 1.68 19.30 -1.43
N CYS A 705 0.53 19.75 -1.93
CA CYS A 705 0.21 19.72 -3.37
C CYS A 705 0.66 20.97 -4.14
N ILE A 706 1.13 22.01 -3.46
CA ILE A 706 1.68 23.22 -4.10
C ILE A 706 2.98 22.86 -4.83
N ARG A 707 3.18 23.39 -6.04
CA ARG A 707 4.36 23.11 -6.88
C ARG A 707 4.97 24.37 -7.47
N PRO A 708 6.30 24.44 -7.67
CA PRO A 708 6.97 25.63 -8.21
C PRO A 708 6.39 26.10 -9.56
N ASN A 709 5.96 25.16 -10.40
CA ASN A 709 5.43 25.41 -11.73
C ASN A 709 3.95 25.84 -11.79
N ASP A 710 3.23 25.92 -10.66
CA ASP A 710 1.81 26.31 -10.67
C ASP A 710 1.63 27.63 -11.43
N THR A 711 0.62 27.73 -12.30
CA THR A 711 0.25 29.04 -12.87
C THR A 711 -0.26 29.97 -11.75
N SER A 712 -0.32 31.28 -11.95
CA SER A 712 -0.89 32.14 -10.89
C SER A 712 -2.34 31.81 -10.55
N LYS A 713 -3.13 31.36 -11.53
CA LYS A 713 -4.50 30.89 -11.30
C LYS A 713 -4.51 29.59 -10.47
N GLY A 714 -3.70 28.61 -10.86
CA GLY A 714 -3.60 27.35 -10.12
C GLY A 714 -3.04 27.54 -8.70
N ARG A 715 -2.04 28.41 -8.56
CA ARG A 715 -1.50 28.80 -7.25
C ARG A 715 -2.57 29.44 -6.39
N GLN A 716 -3.34 30.37 -6.95
CA GLN A 716 -4.44 31.02 -6.25
C GLN A 716 -5.47 30.00 -5.73
N LEU A 717 -5.81 28.99 -6.53
CA LEU A 717 -6.71 27.91 -6.12
C LEU A 717 -6.13 27.09 -4.95
N LYS A 718 -4.89 26.62 -5.08
CA LYS A 718 -4.22 25.84 -4.02
C LYS A 718 -4.05 26.63 -2.72
N LEU A 719 -3.65 27.91 -2.81
CA LEU A 719 -3.54 28.79 -1.65
C LEU A 719 -4.91 29.06 -1.01
N ASN A 720 -5.96 29.18 -1.81
CA ASN A 720 -7.32 29.32 -1.27
C ASN A 720 -7.72 28.10 -0.43
N HIS A 721 -7.47 26.88 -0.94
CA HIS A 721 -7.72 25.66 -0.17
C HIS A 721 -6.86 25.57 1.10
N TYR A 722 -5.57 25.91 1.00
CA TYR A 722 -4.69 25.91 2.17
C TYR A 722 -5.17 26.88 3.26
N ILE A 723 -5.50 28.12 2.89
CA ILE A 723 -6.01 29.12 3.84
C ILE A 723 -7.36 28.69 4.42
N ASP A 724 -8.28 28.22 3.58
CA ASP A 724 -9.63 27.84 4.01
C ASP A 724 -9.60 26.64 4.96
N LEU A 725 -8.81 25.60 4.66
CA LEU A 725 -8.61 24.46 5.55
C LEU A 725 -7.94 24.88 6.87
N ASN A 726 -6.92 25.75 6.81
CA ASN A 726 -6.27 26.22 8.04
C ASN A 726 -7.23 27.04 8.91
N LYS A 727 -8.09 27.85 8.31
CA LYS A 727 -9.17 28.56 9.04
C LYS A 727 -10.18 27.58 9.62
N LYS A 728 -10.60 26.57 8.85
CA LYS A 728 -11.56 25.55 9.29
C LYS A 728 -11.08 24.80 10.52
N TYR A 729 -9.83 24.34 10.53
CA TYR A 729 -9.31 23.49 11.60
C TYR A 729 -8.59 24.24 12.72
N PHE A 730 -7.99 25.41 12.45
CA PHE A 730 -7.17 26.15 13.42
C PHE A 730 -7.68 27.58 13.69
N GLY A 731 -8.70 28.06 12.99
CA GLY A 731 -9.30 29.39 13.20
C GLY A 731 -8.42 30.57 12.77
N THR A 732 -7.26 30.32 12.18
CA THR A 732 -6.26 31.34 11.82
C THR A 732 -5.87 31.27 10.35
N LEU A 733 -5.22 32.32 9.85
CA LEU A 733 -4.49 32.27 8.56
C LEU A 733 -3.18 31.50 8.75
N PRO A 734 -2.70 30.76 7.74
CA PRO A 734 -1.38 30.14 7.82
C PRO A 734 -0.28 31.21 7.95
N HIS A 735 0.54 31.10 9.00
CA HIS A 735 1.57 32.09 9.32
C HIS A 735 2.68 32.18 8.25
N ASP A 736 2.89 31.11 7.50
CA ASP A 736 3.94 30.95 6.48
C ASP A 736 3.42 31.11 5.05
N ILE A 737 2.17 31.58 4.87
CA ILE A 737 1.56 31.80 3.54
C ILE A 737 2.43 32.65 2.62
N TYR A 738 3.17 33.62 3.18
CA TYR A 738 4.09 34.49 2.44
C TYR A 738 5.21 33.74 1.72
N LYS A 739 5.55 32.52 2.16
CA LYS A 739 6.54 31.66 1.51
C LYS A 739 6.05 31.08 0.19
N PHE A 740 4.73 30.99 -0.01
CA PHE A 740 4.10 30.37 -1.18
C PHE A 740 3.46 31.36 -2.16
N VAL A 741 3.47 32.66 -1.83
CA VAL A 741 3.09 33.73 -2.76
C VAL A 741 4.35 34.16 -3.52
N ARG A 742 4.36 34.02 -4.85
CA ARG A 742 5.49 34.46 -5.69
C ARG A 742 5.25 35.84 -6.27
N VAL A 743 4.01 36.13 -6.64
CA VAL A 743 3.56 37.45 -7.13
C VAL A 743 2.18 37.78 -6.58
N GLU A 744 1.78 39.05 -6.60
CA GLU A 744 0.45 39.47 -6.11
C GLU A 744 -0.72 38.73 -6.79
N LYS A 745 -0.54 38.27 -8.04
CA LYS A 745 -1.55 37.49 -8.78
C LYS A 745 -1.81 36.11 -8.18
N ASP A 746 -0.91 35.58 -7.37
CA ASP A 746 -1.09 34.31 -6.69
C ASP A 746 -2.05 34.43 -5.49
N ILE A 747 -2.33 35.64 -5.01
CA ILE A 747 -3.11 35.86 -3.79
C ILE A 747 -4.59 35.57 -4.03
N PRO A 748 -5.25 34.70 -3.24
CA PRO A 748 -6.70 34.47 -3.31
C PRO A 748 -7.49 35.75 -3.13
N ILE A 749 -8.43 36.03 -4.06
CA ILE A 749 -9.24 37.25 -4.07
C ILE A 749 -9.95 37.45 -2.72
N THR A 750 -10.55 36.38 -2.19
CA THR A 750 -11.29 36.37 -0.92
C THR A 750 -10.44 36.80 0.28
N TYR A 751 -9.14 36.52 0.27
CA TYR A 751 -8.23 36.77 1.39
C TYR A 751 -7.19 37.84 1.08
N LYS A 752 -7.38 38.62 0.01
CA LYS A 752 -6.34 39.52 -0.51
C LYS A 752 -5.83 40.50 0.52
N ARG A 753 -6.73 41.16 1.26
CA ARG A 753 -6.35 42.16 2.27
C ARG A 753 -5.49 41.53 3.37
N ASP A 754 -5.95 40.42 3.94
CA ASP A 754 -5.29 39.80 5.09
C ASP A 754 -3.96 39.15 4.68
N VAL A 755 -3.87 38.54 3.49
CA VAL A 755 -2.61 38.00 2.96
C VAL A 755 -1.61 39.12 2.68
N MET A 756 -2.03 40.24 2.07
CA MET A 756 -1.15 41.38 1.82
C MET A 756 -0.52 41.93 3.11
N GLN A 757 -1.29 41.99 4.20
CA GLN A 757 -0.76 42.38 5.51
C GLN A 757 0.36 41.42 5.97
N ILE A 758 0.16 40.11 5.85
CA ILE A 758 1.20 39.11 6.20
C ILE A 758 2.44 39.27 5.32
N LEU A 759 2.27 39.58 4.03
CA LEU A 759 3.41 39.84 3.12
C LEU A 759 4.21 41.06 3.57
N GLU A 760 3.55 42.15 3.94
CA GLU A 760 4.18 43.38 4.44
C GLU A 760 4.94 43.12 5.75
N GLU A 761 4.32 42.44 6.71
CA GLU A 761 4.91 42.07 8.00
C GLU A 761 6.18 41.20 7.86
N ASN A 762 6.27 40.41 6.78
CA ASN A 762 7.40 39.50 6.51
C ASN A 762 8.41 40.06 5.49
N ASN A 763 8.37 41.36 5.18
CA ASN A 763 9.26 42.01 4.19
C ASN A 763 9.31 41.27 2.84
N TRP A 764 8.17 40.72 2.43
CA TRP A 764 8.08 39.90 1.23
C TRP A 764 8.43 40.70 -0.03
N LYS A 765 9.09 40.05 -0.98
CA LYS A 765 9.39 40.59 -2.30
C LYS A 765 8.88 39.64 -3.39
N PRO A 766 8.37 40.16 -4.51
CA PRO A 766 8.01 39.32 -5.65
C PRO A 766 9.18 38.45 -6.10
N ARG A 767 8.89 37.17 -6.36
CA ARG A 767 9.82 36.17 -6.87
C ARG A 767 9.52 35.89 -8.34
N GLU A 768 10.58 35.61 -9.09
CA GLU A 768 10.47 35.17 -10.46
C GLU A 768 9.84 33.77 -10.52
N ILE A 769 8.85 33.60 -11.40
CA ILE A 769 8.21 32.29 -11.62
C ILE A 769 9.09 31.50 -12.60
N PRO A 770 9.65 30.35 -12.20
CA PRO A 770 10.46 29.52 -13.11
C PRO A 770 9.58 28.94 -14.23
N GLN A 771 10.10 28.90 -15.45
CA GLN A 771 9.39 28.31 -16.60
C GLN A 771 9.64 26.80 -16.70
N GLU A 772 10.87 26.38 -16.41
CA GLU A 772 11.23 24.97 -16.30
C GLU A 772 12.00 24.68 -15.01
N PRO A 773 11.29 24.65 -13.86
CA PRO A 773 11.90 24.37 -12.56
C PRO A 773 12.47 22.94 -12.51
N SER A 774 13.71 22.83 -12.05
CA SER A 774 14.47 21.58 -11.97
C SER A 774 15.50 21.60 -10.85
N LEU A 775 15.67 20.45 -10.19
CA LEU A 775 16.81 20.11 -9.32
C LEU A 775 17.98 19.49 -10.09
N MET A 776 17.74 19.05 -11.32
CA MET A 776 18.81 18.58 -12.21
C MET A 776 19.77 19.72 -12.52
N ASP A 777 21.04 19.37 -12.73
CA ASP A 777 22.07 20.32 -13.09
C ASP A 777 21.79 20.87 -14.50
N MET A 778 22.09 22.14 -14.72
CA MET A 778 22.04 22.68 -16.08
C MET A 778 23.10 21.98 -16.90
N LYS A 779 22.71 21.33 -18.01
CA LYS A 779 23.66 20.78 -18.97
C LYS A 779 24.54 21.94 -19.44
N GLY A 780 25.86 21.80 -19.30
CA GLY A 780 26.80 22.78 -19.86
C GLY A 780 26.66 22.84 -21.38
N ASP A 781 26.80 24.05 -21.93
CA ASP A 781 26.77 24.32 -23.38
C ASP A 781 27.77 23.47 -24.19
#